data_AF-A0A970TB99-F1
#
_entry.id   AF-A0A970TB99-F1
#
_cell.length_a   1.000
_cell.length_b   1.000
_cell.length_c   1.000
_cell.angle_alpha   90.00
_cell.angle_beta   90.00
_cell.angle_gamma   90.00
#
_symmetry.space_group_name_H-M   'P 1'
#
loop_
_entity.id
_entity.type
_entity.pdbx_description
1 polymer ?
#
loop_
_entity_poly.entity_id
_entity_poly.type
_entity_poly.pdbx_seq_one_letter_code
_entity_poly.pdbx_strand_id
1 'polypeptide(L)'
;MVRQIFVWLLLIIFQSSIVFSQNIINLNADEGLTISPRSGAIKNGEQEIQETRRYRELNINPELQRSDHINVKDTILLDLFNNRKYKAVIEKINRDVNGTLVIRAKLAGYRYSYCTISTNDQKSLMILDIPETEEYYKINYDQATKRHYLQDMDKTKMKYLEGAPSVIPPSDNRDSGRIIKDYDGSDPSDGSGPEISRKALNINAGVMALHDENTPDVIKLLVVYTPAAAAWARTNETNIANTISLMMDRAQLALSNSNTLLTLELVHSAQVSYTELNSVDDLYNLQGSHDGFMDNVHCLRDYYAADLVVLLADVNYTGGQGFLLTSTGGQPDYGFSLTRVQQASGTYTTIHEIAHNLGCHHHKQQNTQPGPGIFSFSAGWRWNGINNSRYCSIMTYEDGSYFSDGISHTRVPFFSNPNIQYSSGRTGNEADGDNARTIRQTKSAVSSYRTEQPAVRVLSPNGGEKLLAGSTHTIRWTVSSHIDNCVLAYSLNGGYTFTTITTLSSSNTSYNWTVPNTPSIQCRLRITGSDRSRTFSVSDVSDFNFQIATEITDPCSDITSIAGCGPANSHSFTGGGSGLWFSHSGNPCGYFSPGVEKIYSFVAPETGNYSIQVTDATGYVDYLWKTGSCSPDGWQCLADVSQPGRHGSATWTKGTRYYILLDFENSFPTTHTFYIDYPESANNIAGNTEVYDLISNLNYRRAIPVTFTEAGTIHSLSICHEGGRGNMLMAVYSNLSGTPGTRLGVTSSTTVNPSAGWQTVSLENPVPVNAGETIWLSWVFENTVGVRHTGGSPARAQSGASWSGGMPQNLGTASLGNYRYSV
;
A
#
# COMPACT_ATOMS: atom_id res chain seq x y z
N MET A 1 3.26 -6.72 68.20
CA MET A 1 3.73 -7.87 67.40
C MET A 1 2.61 -8.91 67.37
N VAL A 2 2.39 -9.63 66.26
CA VAL A 2 1.27 -10.58 65.99
C VAL A 2 -0.03 -9.98 65.38
N ARG A 3 0.00 -8.76 64.82
CA ARG A 3 -1.15 -8.28 63.99
C ARG A 3 -0.78 -7.49 62.71
N GLN A 4 0.44 -7.67 62.21
CA GLN A 4 0.89 -7.12 60.92
C GLN A 4 1.55 -8.14 59.97
N ILE A 5 1.58 -9.42 60.34
CA ILE A 5 2.21 -10.48 59.52
C ILE A 5 1.18 -11.27 58.68
N PHE A 6 -0.13 -11.09 58.91
CA PHE A 6 -1.18 -11.85 58.20
C PHE A 6 -1.74 -11.18 56.93
N VAL A 7 -1.36 -9.93 56.62
CA VAL A 7 -1.78 -9.25 55.38
C VAL A 7 -0.76 -9.42 54.25
N TRP A 8 0.46 -9.87 54.57
CA TRP A 8 1.53 -10.10 53.58
C TRP A 8 1.66 -11.54 53.08
N LEU A 9 0.88 -12.48 53.62
CA LEU A 9 0.92 -13.91 53.21
C LEU A 9 -0.30 -14.39 52.40
N LEU A 10 -1.28 -13.52 52.14
CA LEU A 10 -2.49 -13.84 51.35
C LEU A 10 -2.57 -13.07 50.00
N LEU A 11 -1.49 -12.36 49.66
CA LEU A 11 -1.25 -11.70 48.35
C LEU A 11 -0.11 -12.37 47.56
N ILE A 12 0.22 -13.62 47.93
CA ILE A 12 1.12 -14.52 47.20
C ILE A 12 0.35 -15.83 46.98
N ILE A 13 -0.67 -15.78 46.12
CA ILE A 13 -1.30 -16.87 45.33
C ILE A 13 -2.35 -16.12 44.49
N PHE A 14 -2.30 -16.25 43.16
CA PHE A 14 -2.90 -15.39 42.11
C PHE A 14 -2.04 -14.22 41.60
N GLN A 15 -0.75 -14.45 41.41
CA GLN A 15 -0.21 -14.22 40.07
C GLN A 15 -0.27 -15.56 39.34
N SER A 16 -1.43 -15.88 38.78
CA SER A 16 -1.43 -16.70 37.58
C SER A 16 -0.60 -15.93 36.57
N SER A 17 0.67 -16.32 36.42
CA SER A 17 1.41 -16.10 35.19
C SER A 17 0.45 -16.52 34.09
N ILE A 18 -0.13 -15.57 33.38
CA ILE A 18 -0.72 -15.86 32.08
C ILE A 18 0.48 -16.26 31.25
N VAL A 19 0.78 -17.56 31.27
CA VAL A 19 1.65 -18.18 30.29
C VAL A 19 0.83 -18.09 29.01
N PHE A 20 0.99 -17.00 28.27
CA PHE A 20 0.61 -17.02 26.86
C PHE A 20 1.31 -18.24 26.27
N SER A 21 0.55 -19.17 25.69
CA SER A 21 1.16 -20.31 25.02
C SER A 21 2.10 -19.75 23.97
N GLN A 22 3.37 -20.17 24.00
CA GLN A 22 4.29 -19.86 22.91
C GLN A 22 3.74 -20.55 21.66
N ASN A 23 3.19 -19.76 20.75
CA ASN A 23 2.65 -20.29 19.51
C ASN A 23 3.82 -20.57 18.57
N ILE A 24 3.68 -21.65 17.81
CA ILE A 24 4.60 -22.00 16.74
C ILE A 24 3.87 -21.68 15.43
N ILE A 25 4.36 -20.67 14.72
CA ILE A 25 3.71 -20.13 13.53
C ILE A 25 4.60 -20.44 12.34
N ASN A 26 4.08 -21.17 11.36
CA ASN A 26 4.82 -21.37 10.11
C ASN A 26 4.79 -20.08 9.30
N LEU A 27 5.94 -19.70 8.73
CA LEU A 27 6.03 -18.59 7.77
C LEU A 27 5.10 -18.81 6.58
N ASN A 28 5.03 -20.06 6.09
CA ASN A 28 4.18 -20.45 4.97
C ASN A 28 2.84 -20.98 5.49
N ALA A 29 1.73 -20.46 4.95
CA ALA A 29 0.39 -20.94 5.28
C ALA A 29 0.13 -22.38 4.78
N ASP A 30 0.77 -22.77 3.69
CA ASP A 30 0.57 -24.08 3.08
C ASP A 30 1.49 -25.13 3.69
N GLU A 31 0.98 -25.90 4.66
CA GLU A 31 1.75 -26.92 5.41
C GLU A 31 2.12 -28.19 4.60
N GLY A 32 1.81 -28.25 3.30
CA GLY A 32 2.00 -29.46 2.49
C GLY A 32 2.39 -29.27 1.01
N LEU A 33 2.71 -28.05 0.57
CA LEU A 33 3.13 -27.83 -0.83
C LEU A 33 4.56 -28.30 -1.07
N THR A 34 4.75 -29.11 -2.12
CA THR A 34 6.06 -29.41 -2.68
C THR A 34 6.72 -28.12 -3.14
N ILE A 35 7.74 -27.70 -2.39
CA ILE A 35 8.57 -26.54 -2.68
C ILE A 35 9.30 -26.81 -4.00
N SER A 36 8.85 -26.19 -5.09
CA SER A 36 9.48 -26.28 -6.41
C SER A 36 10.31 -25.02 -6.67
N PRO A 37 11.58 -24.96 -6.21
CA PRO A 37 12.43 -23.80 -6.44
C PRO A 37 12.67 -23.63 -7.93
N ARG A 38 12.55 -22.39 -8.41
CA ARG A 38 12.89 -22.01 -9.78
C ARG A 38 14.31 -21.43 -9.79
N SER A 39 15.10 -21.76 -10.80
CA SER A 39 16.39 -21.12 -11.06
C SER A 39 16.18 -19.78 -11.79
N GLY A 40 17.03 -18.80 -11.50
CA GLY A 40 17.05 -17.51 -12.19
C GLY A 40 16.18 -16.42 -11.54
N ALA A 41 16.10 -15.26 -12.20
CA ALA A 41 15.37 -14.08 -11.74
C ALA A 41 13.87 -14.13 -12.07
N ILE A 42 13.05 -13.36 -11.34
CA ILE A 42 11.67 -13.04 -11.69
C ILE A 42 11.72 -12.04 -12.87
N LYS A 43 11.05 -12.34 -13.99
CA LYS A 43 10.99 -11.46 -15.17
C LYS A 43 9.87 -10.43 -15.03
N ASN A 44 10.21 -9.15 -15.13
CA ASN A 44 9.38 -8.11 -15.76
C ASN A 44 10.31 -7.18 -16.55
N GLY A 45 9.81 -6.64 -17.67
CA GLY A 45 10.60 -5.97 -18.71
C GLY A 45 11.63 -4.95 -18.20
N GLU A 46 12.85 -5.11 -18.72
CA GLU A 46 14.09 -4.37 -18.47
C GLU A 46 14.88 -4.74 -17.19
N GLN A 47 16.03 -5.41 -17.45
CA GLN A 47 17.08 -5.93 -16.57
C GLN A 47 16.78 -7.17 -15.70
N GLU A 48 17.49 -8.24 -16.07
CA GLU A 48 17.67 -9.50 -15.35
C GLU A 48 18.23 -9.23 -13.93
N ILE A 49 17.51 -9.56 -12.86
CA ILE A 49 18.03 -9.45 -11.48
C ILE A 49 19.10 -10.54 -11.27
N GLN A 50 20.36 -10.24 -11.56
CA GLN A 50 21.47 -11.20 -11.50
C GLN A 50 21.77 -11.74 -10.09
N GLU A 51 21.20 -11.14 -9.04
CA GLU A 51 21.52 -11.35 -7.63
C GLU A 51 20.73 -12.50 -6.97
N THR A 52 19.71 -13.08 -7.60
CA THR A 52 18.93 -14.18 -7.01
C THR A 52 19.44 -15.55 -7.47
N ARG A 53 19.81 -16.43 -6.54
CA ARG A 53 20.24 -17.81 -6.84
C ARG A 53 19.05 -18.69 -7.23
N ARG A 54 17.97 -18.58 -6.46
CA ARG A 54 16.70 -19.31 -6.64
C ARG A 54 15.57 -18.59 -5.94
N TYR A 55 14.35 -18.86 -6.38
CA TYR A 55 13.15 -18.30 -5.77
C TYR A 55 12.00 -19.29 -5.76
N ARG A 56 10.97 -18.98 -4.97
CA ARG A 56 9.69 -19.68 -4.95
C ARG A 56 8.57 -18.72 -4.57
N GLU A 57 7.36 -19.04 -5.00
CA GLU A 57 6.15 -18.42 -4.45
C GLU A 57 5.96 -18.85 -2.99
N LEU A 58 5.37 -17.95 -2.20
CA LEU A 58 5.09 -18.15 -0.79
C LEU A 58 3.73 -17.51 -0.46
N ASN A 59 2.86 -18.27 0.21
CA ASN A 59 1.68 -17.69 0.85
C ASN A 59 2.04 -17.41 2.30
N ILE A 60 2.31 -16.15 2.62
CA ILE A 60 2.67 -15.77 4.00
C ILE A 60 1.49 -16.09 4.91
N ASN A 61 1.78 -16.72 6.04
CA ASN A 61 0.78 -17.02 7.05
C ASN A 61 0.07 -15.73 7.51
N PRO A 62 -1.26 -15.61 7.37
CA PRO A 62 -2.02 -14.43 7.77
C PRO A 62 -1.86 -14.02 9.24
N GLU A 63 -1.50 -14.95 10.14
CA GLU A 63 -1.20 -14.63 11.54
C GLU A 63 -0.02 -13.66 11.65
N LEU A 64 1.02 -13.82 10.82
CA LEU A 64 2.19 -12.94 10.78
C LEU A 64 1.89 -11.55 10.20
N GLN A 65 0.68 -11.32 9.69
CA GLN A 65 0.24 -10.05 9.13
C GLN A 65 -0.63 -9.24 10.12
N ARG A 66 -0.88 -9.79 11.31
CA ARG A 66 -1.85 -9.27 12.28
C ARG A 66 -1.23 -9.17 13.67
N SER A 67 -1.09 -7.95 14.18
CA SER A 67 -0.47 -7.70 15.49
C SER A 67 -1.25 -8.31 16.67
N ASP A 68 -2.54 -8.59 16.50
CA ASP A 68 -3.41 -9.20 17.51
C ASP A 68 -3.31 -10.75 17.56
N HIS A 69 -2.58 -11.38 16.62
CA HIS A 69 -2.44 -12.84 16.51
C HIS A 69 -1.04 -13.35 16.87
N ILE A 70 -0.12 -12.44 17.18
CA ILE A 70 1.29 -12.75 17.48
C ILE A 70 1.70 -12.10 18.80
N ASN A 71 2.57 -12.77 19.53
CA ASN A 71 3.13 -12.28 20.79
C ASN A 71 4.65 -12.34 20.77
N VAL A 72 5.29 -11.47 21.54
CA VAL A 72 6.72 -11.59 21.84
C VAL A 72 6.96 -12.96 22.50
N LYS A 73 8.03 -13.64 22.10
CA LYS A 73 8.40 -15.03 22.42
C LYS A 73 7.71 -16.12 21.60
N ASP A 74 6.77 -15.81 20.71
CA ASP A 74 6.30 -16.79 19.74
C ASP A 74 7.43 -17.22 18.80
N THR A 75 7.33 -18.43 18.26
CA THR A 75 8.35 -19.00 17.37
C THR A 75 7.84 -19.03 15.94
N ILE A 76 8.56 -18.40 15.02
CA ILE A 76 8.35 -18.49 13.59
C ILE A 76 9.17 -19.68 13.05
N LEU A 77 8.51 -20.63 12.41
CA LEU A 77 9.16 -21.66 11.61
C LEU A 77 9.42 -21.09 10.22
N LEU A 78 10.69 -20.88 9.90
CA LEU A 78 11.14 -20.38 8.61
C LEU A 78 11.43 -21.58 7.71
N ASP A 79 10.39 -22.09 7.02
CA ASP A 79 10.52 -23.16 6.02
C ASP A 79 10.89 -22.59 4.64
N LEU A 80 12.15 -22.22 4.50
CA LEU A 80 12.63 -21.43 3.36
C LEU A 80 12.74 -22.28 2.10
N PHE A 81 13.52 -23.35 2.13
CA PHE A 81 13.70 -24.30 1.03
C PHE A 81 13.85 -25.72 1.58
N ASN A 82 13.73 -26.76 0.73
CA ASN A 82 13.73 -28.19 1.13
C ASN A 82 14.82 -28.58 2.15
N ASN A 83 15.99 -27.92 2.14
CA ASN A 83 17.12 -28.20 3.05
C ASN A 83 17.47 -27.02 3.97
N ARG A 84 16.63 -25.99 4.07
CA ARG A 84 16.90 -24.75 4.81
C ARG A 84 15.69 -24.39 5.66
N LYS A 85 15.67 -24.91 6.89
CA LYS A 85 14.63 -24.65 7.89
C LYS A 85 15.26 -24.06 9.12
N TYR A 86 14.72 -22.93 9.57
CA TYR A 86 15.18 -22.26 10.78
C TYR A 86 14.02 -22.00 11.73
N LYS A 87 14.34 -21.77 12.99
CA LYS A 87 13.40 -21.26 13.99
C LYS A 87 13.83 -19.87 14.38
N ALA A 88 12.92 -18.91 14.40
CA ALA A 88 13.17 -17.57 14.90
C ALA A 88 12.18 -17.22 16.00
N VAL A 89 12.65 -16.66 17.12
CA VAL A 89 11.82 -16.27 18.26
C VAL A 89 11.54 -14.78 18.16
N ILE A 90 10.27 -14.38 18.18
CA ILE A 90 9.87 -12.97 18.11
C ILE A 90 10.39 -12.23 19.35
N GLU A 91 11.21 -11.20 19.14
CA GLU A 91 11.75 -10.33 20.20
C GLU A 91 11.05 -8.98 20.25
N LYS A 92 10.57 -8.49 19.10
CA LYS A 92 9.90 -7.19 19.00
C LYS A 92 8.76 -7.23 17.99
N ILE A 93 7.65 -6.60 18.36
CA ILE A 93 6.52 -6.30 17.48
C ILE A 93 6.28 -4.80 17.60
N ASN A 94 6.15 -4.11 16.48
CA ASN A 94 5.87 -2.67 16.43
C ASN A 94 4.88 -2.35 15.31
N ARG A 95 4.18 -1.22 15.41
CA ARG A 95 3.49 -0.60 14.28
C ARG A 95 3.96 0.84 14.16
N ASP A 96 4.48 1.21 12.99
CA ASP A 96 4.97 2.58 12.77
C ASP A 96 3.86 3.55 12.36
N VAL A 97 4.22 4.84 12.24
CA VAL A 97 3.31 5.93 11.85
C VAL A 97 2.72 5.78 10.46
N ASN A 98 3.29 4.93 9.61
CA ASN A 98 2.75 4.60 8.28
C ASN A 98 1.72 3.45 8.36
N GLY A 99 1.39 2.98 9.57
CA GLY A 99 0.50 1.85 9.78
C GLY A 99 1.16 0.50 9.50
N THR A 100 2.46 0.44 9.26
CA THR A 100 3.17 -0.79 8.90
C THR A 100 3.49 -1.62 10.15
N LEU A 101 3.07 -2.88 10.17
CA LEU A 101 3.45 -3.84 11.21
C LEU A 101 4.90 -4.27 10.98
N VAL A 102 5.71 -4.33 12.03
CA VAL A 102 7.09 -4.83 12.00
C VAL A 102 7.26 -5.92 13.04
N ILE A 103 7.82 -7.05 12.63
CA ILE A 103 8.17 -8.18 13.48
C ILE A 103 9.68 -8.39 13.35
N ARG A 104 10.39 -8.32 14.48
CA ARG A 104 11.80 -8.74 14.56
C ARG A 104 11.88 -10.03 15.36
N ALA A 105 12.41 -11.07 14.74
CA ALA A 105 12.61 -12.37 15.34
C ALA A 105 14.08 -12.78 15.29
N LYS A 106 14.61 -13.29 16.41
CA LYS A 106 15.98 -13.75 16.53
C LYS A 106 16.11 -15.22 16.18
N LEU A 107 17.05 -15.56 15.31
CA LEU A 107 17.24 -16.93 14.86
C LEU A 107 17.82 -17.80 15.99
N ALA A 108 17.21 -18.96 16.24
CA ALA A 108 17.65 -19.88 17.28
C ALA A 108 18.99 -20.54 16.90
N GLY A 109 19.95 -20.54 17.82
CA GLY A 109 21.29 -21.10 17.59
C GLY A 109 22.27 -20.16 16.86
N TYR A 110 21.81 -19.00 16.40
CA TYR A 110 22.64 -17.97 15.80
C TYR A 110 22.59 -16.72 16.65
N ARG A 111 23.74 -16.28 17.15
CA ARG A 111 23.77 -15.27 18.22
C ARG A 111 23.34 -13.89 17.72
N TYR A 112 23.49 -13.63 16.42
CA TYR A 112 23.33 -12.30 15.82
C TYR A 112 22.55 -12.28 14.50
N SER A 113 21.92 -13.39 14.11
CA SER A 113 21.06 -13.44 12.93
C SER A 113 19.63 -13.07 13.30
N TYR A 114 19.06 -12.11 12.58
CA TYR A 114 17.70 -11.62 12.79
C TYR A 114 16.90 -11.73 11.51
N CYS A 115 15.64 -12.13 11.66
CA CYS A 115 14.60 -12.06 10.66
C CYS A 115 13.73 -10.84 10.96
N THR A 116 13.65 -9.90 10.03
CA THR A 116 12.72 -8.76 10.13
C THR A 116 11.67 -8.88 9.05
N ILE A 117 10.40 -8.82 9.42
CA ILE A 117 9.24 -8.82 8.52
C ILE A 117 8.52 -7.49 8.72
N SER A 118 8.24 -6.75 7.64
CA SER A 118 7.27 -5.66 7.66
C SER A 118 6.05 -6.01 6.83
N THR A 119 4.87 -5.57 7.26
CA THR A 119 3.61 -5.79 6.56
C THR A 119 2.78 -4.51 6.53
N ASN A 120 2.45 -4.06 5.33
CA ASN A 120 1.58 -2.91 5.07
C ASN A 120 0.53 -3.34 4.03
N ASP A 121 -0.75 -3.12 4.30
CA ASP A 121 -1.87 -3.56 3.45
C ASP A 121 -1.77 -5.04 3.01
N GLN A 122 -1.46 -5.94 3.94
CA GLN A 122 -1.24 -7.39 3.71
C GLN A 122 -0.07 -7.73 2.76
N LYS A 123 0.68 -6.74 2.29
CA LYS A 123 1.89 -6.91 1.49
C LYS A 123 3.09 -6.89 2.41
N SER A 124 3.99 -7.86 2.27
CA SER A 124 5.06 -8.07 3.25
C SER A 124 6.42 -8.12 2.60
N LEU A 125 7.37 -7.48 3.27
CA LEU A 125 8.80 -7.52 2.97
C LEU A 125 9.50 -8.24 4.12
N MET A 126 10.36 -9.22 3.82
CA MET A 126 11.20 -9.86 4.83
C MET A 126 12.66 -9.76 4.42
N ILE A 127 13.53 -9.55 5.40
CA ILE A 127 14.96 -9.82 5.30
C ILE A 127 15.38 -10.78 6.42
N LEU A 128 16.12 -11.82 6.04
CA LEU A 128 16.84 -12.71 6.93
C LEU A 128 18.31 -12.75 6.51
N ASP A 129 19.18 -12.26 7.38
CA ASP A 129 20.62 -12.26 7.19
C ASP A 129 21.28 -13.19 8.21
N ILE A 130 22.05 -14.18 7.71
CA ILE A 130 22.78 -15.15 8.53
C ILE A 130 24.27 -15.05 8.19
N PRO A 131 25.00 -14.10 8.80
CA PRO A 131 26.42 -13.89 8.50
C PRO A 131 27.29 -15.13 8.74
N GLU A 132 26.97 -15.94 9.75
CA GLU A 132 27.73 -17.13 10.13
C GLU A 132 27.79 -18.21 9.04
N THR A 133 26.83 -18.24 8.11
CA THR A 133 26.79 -19.19 6.99
C THR A 133 26.74 -18.51 5.63
N GLU A 134 26.96 -17.19 5.57
CA GLU A 134 26.88 -16.36 4.36
C GLU A 134 25.54 -16.47 3.61
N GLU A 135 24.45 -16.72 4.33
CA GLU A 135 23.12 -16.84 3.76
C GLU A 135 22.35 -15.51 3.88
N TYR A 136 21.58 -15.18 2.84
CA TYR A 136 20.72 -14.00 2.80
C TYR A 136 19.43 -14.33 2.07
N TYR A 137 18.31 -14.13 2.74
CA TYR A 137 16.99 -14.39 2.18
C TYR A 137 16.14 -13.13 2.19
N LYS A 138 15.37 -12.94 1.13
CA LYS A 138 14.44 -11.83 0.97
C LYS A 138 13.05 -12.36 0.62
N ILE A 139 12.00 -11.77 1.18
CA ILE A 139 10.63 -11.94 0.68
C ILE A 139 10.14 -10.61 0.20
N ASN A 140 9.48 -10.58 -0.95
CA ASN A 140 8.84 -9.39 -1.47
C ASN A 140 7.49 -9.72 -2.11
N TYR A 141 6.57 -8.75 -2.13
CA TYR A 141 5.30 -8.84 -2.85
C TYR A 141 5.43 -8.22 -4.23
N ASP A 142 5.15 -9.00 -5.27
CA ASP A 142 5.18 -8.55 -6.65
C ASP A 142 3.81 -8.00 -7.08
N GLN A 143 3.77 -6.74 -7.53
CA GLN A 143 2.52 -6.06 -7.86
C GLN A 143 1.84 -6.62 -9.12
N ALA A 144 2.60 -7.17 -10.06
CA ALA A 144 2.08 -7.67 -11.33
C ALA A 144 1.38 -9.03 -11.16
N THR A 145 2.01 -9.94 -10.44
CA THR A 145 1.51 -11.29 -10.17
C THR A 145 0.60 -11.35 -8.94
N LYS A 146 0.64 -10.31 -8.08
CA LYS A 146 -0.11 -10.22 -6.81
C LYS A 146 0.23 -11.35 -5.84
N ARG A 147 1.51 -11.76 -5.80
CA ARG A 147 2.01 -12.86 -4.97
C ARG A 147 3.29 -12.46 -4.23
N HIS A 148 3.57 -13.13 -3.10
CA HIS A 148 4.87 -13.02 -2.45
C HIS A 148 5.85 -14.06 -2.98
N TYR A 149 7.11 -13.65 -3.10
CA TYR A 149 8.20 -14.53 -3.49
C TYR A 149 9.28 -14.55 -2.43
N LEU A 150 9.72 -15.74 -2.06
CA LEU A 150 10.90 -15.96 -1.25
C LEU A 150 12.11 -16.19 -2.17
N GLN A 151 13.18 -15.45 -1.91
CA GLN A 151 14.41 -15.41 -2.70
C GLN A 151 15.61 -15.80 -1.82
N ASP A 152 16.49 -16.64 -2.37
CA ASP A 152 17.84 -16.93 -1.86
C ASP A 152 18.82 -16.04 -2.64
N MET A 153 19.39 -15.05 -1.95
CA MET A 153 20.21 -14.01 -2.58
C MET A 153 21.68 -14.40 -2.63
N ASP A 154 22.34 -14.01 -3.71
CA ASP A 154 23.75 -14.20 -3.94
C ASP A 154 24.55 -12.98 -3.46
N LYS A 155 25.02 -13.01 -2.20
CA LYS A 155 25.77 -11.89 -1.62
C LYS A 155 26.98 -11.45 -2.46
N THR A 156 27.61 -12.34 -3.22
CA THR A 156 28.77 -11.99 -4.07
C THR A 156 28.39 -11.15 -5.29
N LYS A 157 27.11 -11.12 -5.66
CA LYS A 157 26.58 -10.34 -6.79
C LYS A 157 25.87 -9.07 -6.34
N MET A 158 25.50 -8.99 -5.06
CA MET A 158 24.92 -7.78 -4.48
C MET A 158 25.96 -6.67 -4.48
N LYS A 159 25.73 -5.64 -5.32
CA LYS A 159 26.62 -4.49 -5.40
C LYS A 159 26.20 -3.43 -4.38
N TYR A 160 27.02 -3.26 -3.35
CA TYR A 160 26.89 -2.16 -2.40
C TYR A 160 27.85 -1.05 -2.75
N LEU A 161 27.37 0.19 -2.69
CA LEU A 161 28.23 1.36 -2.71
C LEU A 161 28.57 1.72 -1.26
N GLU A 162 29.84 2.01 -1.00
CA GLU A 162 30.25 2.63 0.25
C GLU A 162 29.81 4.11 0.27
N GLY A 163 29.85 4.72 1.46
CA GLY A 163 29.45 6.12 1.66
C GLY A 163 30.37 7.12 0.92
N ALA A 164 29.81 8.29 0.65
CA ALA A 164 30.58 9.43 0.17
C ALA A 164 31.19 10.19 1.37
N PRO A 165 32.27 10.98 1.19
CA PRO A 165 32.93 11.68 2.30
C PRO A 165 31.94 12.51 3.08
N SER A 166 31.77 12.25 4.39
CA SER A 166 30.89 13.04 5.25
C SER A 166 31.15 14.53 5.05
N VAL A 167 30.10 15.32 4.86
CA VAL A 167 30.24 16.74 4.60
C VAL A 167 30.51 17.45 5.93
N ILE A 168 31.61 18.19 6.01
CA ILE A 168 31.96 18.97 7.20
C ILE A 168 31.20 20.30 7.13
N PRO A 169 30.35 20.64 8.12
CA PRO A 169 29.72 21.94 8.18
C PRO A 169 30.76 23.08 8.19
N PRO A 170 30.50 24.22 7.51
CA PRO A 170 31.34 25.41 7.59
C PRO A 170 31.65 25.84 9.04
N SER A 171 32.88 26.34 9.28
CA SER A 171 33.41 26.61 10.63
C SER A 171 32.83 27.86 11.29
N ASP A 172 32.25 28.76 10.52
CA ASP A 172 31.25 29.72 10.96
C ASP A 172 29.91 29.29 10.38
N ASN A 173 28.80 29.47 11.10
CA ASN A 173 27.44 29.29 10.55
C ASN A 173 27.11 30.35 9.46
N ARG A 174 28.08 30.72 8.62
CA ARG A 174 28.06 31.76 7.60
C ARG A 174 28.69 31.27 6.30
N ASP A 175 28.17 30.18 5.74
CA ASP A 175 28.18 30.10 4.27
C ASP A 175 26.98 30.89 3.71
N SER A 176 27.06 32.21 3.84
CA SER A 176 26.08 33.17 3.31
C SER A 176 26.10 33.29 1.78
N GLY A 177 26.81 32.40 1.06
CA GLY A 177 26.86 32.40 -0.41
C GLY A 177 25.66 31.75 -1.09
N ARG A 178 24.93 30.87 -0.38
CA ARG A 178 23.69 30.21 -0.86
C ARG A 178 22.48 30.44 0.04
N ILE A 179 22.66 31.01 1.24
CA ILE A 179 21.63 31.13 2.26
C ILE A 179 21.02 32.55 2.25
N ILE A 180 19.67 32.58 2.17
CA ILE A 180 18.74 33.72 2.17
C ILE A 180 18.56 34.44 0.82
N LYS A 181 17.59 33.97 0.02
CA LYS A 181 16.72 34.93 -0.70
C LYS A 181 15.62 35.33 0.28
N ASP A 182 15.64 36.59 0.69
CA ASP A 182 14.57 37.17 1.51
C ASP A 182 13.23 37.00 0.77
N TYR A 183 12.25 36.40 1.44
CA TYR A 183 10.89 36.22 0.91
C TYR A 183 10.17 37.57 0.89
N ASP A 184 10.05 38.16 -0.30
CA ASP A 184 8.99 39.10 -0.65
C ASP A 184 7.71 38.28 -0.81
N GLY A 185 6.76 38.51 0.11
CA GLY A 185 5.41 37.94 0.31
C GLY A 185 4.51 37.53 -0.87
N SER A 186 5.02 37.12 -2.03
CA SER A 186 4.22 36.75 -3.19
C SER A 186 4.87 35.62 -4.00
N ASP A 187 4.66 34.36 -3.61
CA ASP A 187 4.60 33.29 -4.60
C ASP A 187 3.49 32.27 -4.26
N PRO A 188 2.43 32.17 -5.09
CA PRO A 188 1.30 31.28 -4.87
C PRO A 188 1.39 30.03 -5.77
N SER A 189 2.21 29.03 -5.43
CA SER A 189 2.08 27.70 -6.06
C SER A 189 2.89 26.58 -5.37
N ASP A 190 2.39 26.05 -4.26
CA ASP A 190 2.50 24.61 -3.90
C ASP A 190 1.54 24.31 -2.74
N GLY A 191 0.26 24.19 -3.07
CA GLY A 191 -0.84 24.05 -2.11
C GLY A 191 -1.11 22.60 -1.71
N SER A 192 -0.19 21.93 -1.00
CA SER A 192 -0.50 20.63 -0.38
C SER A 192 0.08 20.36 1.02
N GLY A 193 0.73 21.34 1.64
CA GLY A 193 1.18 21.28 3.04
C GLY A 193 0.30 22.11 3.98
N PRO A 194 0.18 21.75 5.28
CA PRO A 194 -0.51 22.60 6.24
C PRO A 194 0.18 23.97 6.32
N GLU A 195 -0.55 25.05 6.05
CA GLU A 195 -0.06 26.42 6.25
C GLU A 195 0.11 26.68 7.75
N ILE A 196 1.35 26.72 8.23
CA ILE A 196 1.66 27.12 9.60
C ILE A 196 2.10 28.59 9.59
N SER A 197 1.32 29.44 10.27
CA SER A 197 1.75 30.81 10.59
C SER A 197 3.07 30.76 11.35
N ARG A 198 4.13 31.35 10.79
CA ARG A 198 5.53 31.39 11.30
C ARG A 198 5.73 32.11 12.65
N LYS A 199 4.76 32.07 13.56
CA LYS A 199 4.85 32.60 14.92
C LYS A 199 4.90 31.48 15.94
N ALA A 200 5.90 30.61 15.85
CA ALA A 200 6.25 29.70 16.92
C ALA A 200 7.70 29.93 17.37
N LEU A 201 7.79 30.69 18.47
CA LEU A 201 8.83 30.69 19.50
C LEU A 201 10.28 30.50 19.04
N ASN A 202 10.92 31.65 18.87
CA ASN A 202 12.35 31.82 18.99
C ASN A 202 12.77 31.45 20.43
N ILE A 203 13.01 30.17 20.71
CA ILE A 203 13.58 29.75 21.99
C ILE A 203 15.09 29.93 21.87
N ASN A 204 15.60 30.94 22.57
CA ASN A 204 17.01 31.10 22.85
C ASN A 204 17.60 29.74 23.27
N ALA A 205 18.66 29.31 22.59
CA ALA A 205 19.53 28.19 22.94
C ALA A 205 20.27 28.45 24.28
N GLY A 206 19.51 28.58 25.36
CA GLY A 206 19.96 29.12 26.64
C GLY A 206 19.94 28.14 27.81
N VAL A 207 19.50 26.90 27.63
CA VAL A 207 19.58 25.88 28.67
C VAL A 207 20.13 24.60 28.05
N MET A 208 21.46 24.46 28.09
CA MET A 208 22.12 23.20 27.77
C MET A 208 21.60 22.14 28.76
N ALA A 209 20.88 21.15 28.24
CA ALA A 209 20.59 19.95 29.02
C ALA A 209 21.92 19.32 29.46
N LEU A 210 22.02 18.97 30.75
CA LEU A 210 23.19 18.30 31.27
C LEU A 210 23.36 16.97 30.52
N HIS A 211 24.51 16.79 29.85
CA HIS A 211 24.90 15.57 29.14
C HIS A 211 25.10 14.42 30.14
N ASP A 212 24.05 13.66 30.45
CA ASP A 212 24.20 12.36 31.09
C ASP A 212 24.30 11.27 30.02
N GLU A 213 25.52 10.80 29.76
CA GLU A 213 25.77 9.75 28.77
C GLU A 213 25.01 8.43 29.09
N ASN A 214 24.53 8.26 30.33
CA ASN A 214 23.83 7.06 30.80
C ASN A 214 22.30 7.12 30.71
N THR A 215 21.70 8.26 30.33
CA THR A 215 20.24 8.34 30.18
C THR A 215 19.78 7.90 28.79
N PRO A 216 18.70 7.11 28.66
CA PRO A 216 18.12 6.84 27.35
C PRO A 216 17.55 8.12 26.73
N ASP A 217 17.77 8.32 25.42
CA ASP A 217 17.17 9.41 24.63
C ASP A 217 16.44 8.88 23.41
N VAL A 218 15.54 9.69 22.86
CA VAL A 218 14.79 9.43 21.63
C VAL A 218 15.13 10.52 20.61
N ILE A 219 15.56 10.14 19.41
CA ILE A 219 15.69 11.04 18.28
C ILE A 219 14.53 10.80 17.33
N LYS A 220 13.78 11.87 17.05
CA LYS A 220 12.65 11.87 16.12
C LYS A 220 13.17 12.02 14.69
N LEU A 221 12.75 11.12 13.82
CA LEU A 221 13.22 11.03 12.44
C LEU A 221 12.08 11.33 11.46
N LEU A 222 12.30 12.27 10.56
CA LEU A 222 11.51 12.46 9.35
C LEU A 222 12.21 11.74 8.20
N VAL A 223 11.49 10.88 7.50
CA VAL A 223 12.01 10.21 6.29
C VAL A 223 11.27 10.74 5.07
N VAL A 224 11.98 11.44 4.20
CA VAL A 224 11.46 11.87 2.91
C VAL A 224 12.01 11.01 1.79
N TYR A 225 11.29 10.90 0.68
CA TYR A 225 11.72 10.06 -0.44
C TYR A 225 11.32 10.66 -1.79
N THR A 226 12.15 10.42 -2.81
CA THR A 226 11.88 10.87 -4.18
C THR A 226 10.84 9.98 -4.88
N PRO A 227 10.22 10.44 -5.98
CA PRO A 227 9.34 9.59 -6.79
C PRO A 227 10.08 8.38 -7.37
N ALA A 228 11.36 8.53 -7.74
CA ALA A 228 12.19 7.45 -8.23
C ALA A 228 12.44 6.40 -7.14
N ALA A 229 12.73 6.82 -5.91
CA ALA A 229 12.89 5.90 -4.77
C ALA A 229 11.60 5.11 -4.48
N ALA A 230 10.45 5.77 -4.51
CA ALA A 230 9.15 5.11 -4.33
C ALA A 230 8.86 4.10 -5.45
N ALA A 231 9.19 4.44 -6.71
CA ALA A 231 9.06 3.53 -7.85
C ALA A 231 9.99 2.32 -7.74
N TRP A 232 11.25 2.54 -7.37
CA TRP A 232 12.22 1.48 -7.14
C TRP A 232 11.75 0.51 -6.07
N ALA A 233 11.30 1.01 -4.91
CA ALA A 233 10.83 0.19 -3.80
C ALA A 233 9.57 -0.63 -4.17
N ARG A 234 8.67 -0.06 -4.98
CA ARG A 234 7.49 -0.77 -5.50
C ARG A 234 7.84 -1.92 -6.42
N THR A 235 8.90 -1.77 -7.22
CA THR A 235 9.32 -2.76 -8.23
C THR A 235 10.25 -3.83 -7.66
N ASN A 236 11.23 -3.44 -6.84
CA ASN A 236 12.31 -4.33 -6.37
C ASN A 236 12.11 -4.83 -4.93
N GLU A 237 11.16 -4.24 -4.20
CA GLU A 237 10.77 -4.67 -2.87
C GLU A 237 9.26 -4.94 -2.85
N THR A 238 8.53 -4.32 -1.93
CA THR A 238 7.08 -4.42 -1.80
C THR A 238 6.43 -3.05 -2.02
N ASN A 239 6.85 -2.07 -1.21
CA ASN A 239 6.53 -0.66 -1.34
C ASN A 239 7.47 0.14 -0.43
N ILE A 240 7.45 1.47 -0.55
CA ILE A 240 8.33 2.36 0.21
C ILE A 240 8.07 2.32 1.72
N ALA A 241 6.82 2.11 2.17
CA ALA A 241 6.50 2.02 3.60
C ALA A 241 7.19 0.83 4.24
N ASN A 242 7.11 -0.35 3.61
CA ASN A 242 7.81 -1.56 4.05
C ASN A 242 9.33 -1.37 4.10
N THR A 243 9.91 -0.69 3.10
CA THR A 243 11.35 -0.36 3.02
C THR A 243 11.77 0.51 4.21
N ILE A 244 11.05 1.60 4.47
CA ILE A 244 11.29 2.51 5.59
C ILE A 244 11.22 1.76 6.93
N SER A 245 10.21 0.90 7.11
CA SER A 245 10.08 0.15 8.36
C SER A 245 11.25 -0.80 8.62
N LEU A 246 11.75 -1.51 7.59
CA LEU A 246 12.94 -2.38 7.74
C LEU A 246 14.21 -1.57 7.99
N MET A 247 14.36 -0.43 7.31
CA MET A 247 15.46 0.51 7.54
C MET A 247 15.48 0.98 9.01
N MET A 248 14.34 1.42 9.54
CA MET A 248 14.20 1.84 10.94
C MET A 248 14.51 0.70 11.93
N ASP A 249 14.01 -0.50 11.64
CA ASP A 249 14.25 -1.67 12.47
C ASP A 249 15.74 -2.02 12.55
N ARG A 250 16.43 -2.07 11.40
CA ARG A 250 17.87 -2.37 11.33
C ARG A 250 18.73 -1.29 11.98
N ALA A 251 18.36 -0.02 11.80
CA ALA A 251 19.02 1.09 12.50
C ALA A 251 18.91 0.93 14.02
N GLN A 252 17.71 0.64 14.52
CA GLN A 252 17.50 0.41 15.96
C GLN A 252 18.24 -0.84 16.46
N LEU A 253 18.35 -1.89 15.65
CA LEU A 253 19.11 -3.10 16.00
C LEU A 253 20.57 -2.77 16.29
N ALA A 254 21.21 -2.01 15.39
CA ALA A 254 22.59 -1.57 15.54
C ALA A 254 22.83 -0.75 16.80
N LEU A 255 21.96 0.22 17.07
CA LEU A 255 22.02 1.06 18.27
C LEU A 255 21.89 0.22 19.56
N SER A 256 20.92 -0.69 19.58
CA SER A 256 20.62 -1.53 20.74
C SER A 256 21.77 -2.51 21.03
N ASN A 257 22.32 -3.14 19.99
CA ASN A 257 23.47 -4.06 20.11
C ASN A 257 24.73 -3.39 20.66
N SER A 258 24.89 -2.09 20.43
CA SER A 258 26.08 -1.33 20.83
C SER A 258 25.93 -0.56 22.14
N ASN A 259 24.83 -0.75 22.87
CA ASN A 259 24.55 -0.04 24.13
C ASN A 259 24.71 1.49 23.99
N THR A 260 24.12 2.06 22.93
CA THR A 260 24.13 3.52 22.69
C THR A 260 23.09 4.25 23.54
N LEU A 261 22.12 3.52 24.10
CA LEU A 261 20.98 4.06 24.84
C LEU A 261 20.18 5.11 24.03
N LEU A 262 20.19 4.96 22.70
CA LEU A 262 19.43 5.81 21.78
C LEU A 262 18.31 4.99 21.14
N THR A 263 17.12 5.59 21.10
CA THR A 263 15.99 5.09 20.32
C THR A 263 15.72 6.02 19.14
N LEU A 264 15.48 5.46 17.96
CA LEU A 264 14.98 6.20 16.81
C LEU A 264 13.47 6.02 16.71
N GLU A 265 12.76 7.13 16.54
CA GLU A 265 11.32 7.17 16.34
C GLU A 265 11.00 7.78 14.97
N LEU A 266 10.33 7.02 14.10
CA LEU A 266 9.80 7.59 12.86
C LEU A 266 8.57 8.43 13.19
N VAL A 267 8.67 9.75 13.05
CA VAL A 267 7.53 10.65 13.33
C VAL A 267 6.67 10.92 12.11
N HIS A 268 7.27 10.87 10.91
CA HIS A 268 6.54 10.97 9.65
C HIS A 268 7.37 10.45 8.48
N SER A 269 6.70 10.11 7.38
CA SER A 269 7.35 9.98 6.09
C SER A 269 6.51 10.53 4.95
N ALA A 270 7.16 11.12 3.95
CA ALA A 270 6.49 11.78 2.83
C ALA A 270 7.29 11.70 1.53
N GLN A 271 6.57 11.61 0.40
CA GLN A 271 7.20 11.80 -0.90
C GLN A 271 7.45 13.29 -1.15
N VAL A 272 8.62 13.65 -1.66
CA VAL A 272 8.96 15.02 -2.04
C VAL A 272 9.12 15.12 -3.55
N SER A 273 8.71 16.25 -4.14
CA SER A 273 8.88 16.49 -5.57
C SER A 273 10.32 16.92 -5.86
N TYR A 274 11.21 15.94 -6.00
CA TYR A 274 12.63 16.15 -6.24
C TYR A 274 13.20 15.12 -7.22
N THR A 275 14.16 15.56 -8.04
CA THR A 275 14.89 14.73 -8.99
C THR A 275 16.36 14.74 -8.59
N GLU A 276 16.93 13.55 -8.39
CA GLU A 276 18.32 13.34 -7.96
C GLU A 276 19.35 13.92 -8.95
N LEU A 277 20.41 14.52 -8.42
CA LEU A 277 21.49 15.15 -9.18
C LEU A 277 22.83 14.45 -8.92
N ASN A 278 23.34 14.58 -7.70
CA ASN A 278 24.58 13.97 -7.21
C ASN A 278 24.64 14.05 -5.67
N SER A 279 25.56 13.33 -5.04
CA SER A 279 25.56 13.17 -3.56
C SER A 279 25.69 14.48 -2.79
N VAL A 280 26.46 15.43 -3.31
CA VAL A 280 26.73 16.70 -2.61
C VAL A 280 25.56 17.66 -2.81
N ASP A 281 25.14 17.87 -4.06
CA ASP A 281 24.03 18.78 -4.35
C ASP A 281 22.72 18.28 -3.76
N ASP A 282 22.44 16.96 -3.79
CA ASP A 282 21.21 16.40 -3.23
C ASP A 282 21.14 16.58 -1.70
N LEU A 283 22.26 16.44 -1.00
CA LEU A 283 22.31 16.68 0.45
C LEU A 283 22.16 18.17 0.79
N TYR A 284 22.80 19.07 0.03
CA TYR A 284 22.67 20.52 0.25
C TYR A 284 21.26 21.03 -0.10
N ASN A 285 20.65 20.55 -1.18
CA ASN A 285 19.28 20.87 -1.56
C ASN A 285 18.25 20.34 -0.55
N LEU A 286 18.57 19.28 0.20
CA LEU A 286 17.74 18.82 1.32
C LEU A 286 17.90 19.70 2.57
N GLN A 287 19.08 20.29 2.75
CA GLN A 287 19.45 21.09 3.91
C GLN A 287 19.03 22.55 3.80
N GLY A 288 18.97 23.08 2.57
CA GLY A 288 18.51 24.43 2.26
C GLY A 288 17.01 24.59 2.54
N SER A 289 16.64 25.70 3.18
CA SER A 289 15.25 25.96 3.58
C SER A 289 14.50 26.92 2.67
N HIS A 290 15.21 27.57 1.75
CA HIS A 290 14.70 28.61 0.84
C HIS A 290 15.52 28.64 -0.47
N ASP A 291 15.94 27.48 -0.97
CA ASP A 291 16.75 27.37 -2.18
C ASP A 291 15.94 26.92 -3.41
N GLY A 292 14.63 26.68 -3.23
CA GLY A 292 13.71 26.23 -4.26
C GLY A 292 13.66 24.71 -4.42
N PHE A 293 14.38 23.96 -3.59
CA PHE A 293 14.38 22.50 -3.60
C PHE A 293 13.91 21.99 -2.24
N MET A 294 12.89 21.13 -2.23
CA MET A 294 12.44 20.44 -1.01
C MET A 294 12.17 21.36 0.20
N ASP A 295 11.92 22.67 0.01
CA ASP A 295 11.72 23.63 1.09
C ASP A 295 10.55 23.21 2.03
N ASN A 296 9.57 22.49 1.49
CA ASN A 296 8.45 21.92 2.25
C ASN A 296 8.90 20.90 3.32
N VAL A 297 10.07 20.27 3.16
CA VAL A 297 10.66 19.34 4.12
C VAL A 297 10.95 20.03 5.45
N HIS A 298 11.35 21.30 5.44
CA HIS A 298 11.57 22.06 6.68
C HIS A 298 10.25 22.30 7.43
N CYS A 299 9.16 22.56 6.70
CA CYS A 299 7.83 22.67 7.31
C CYS A 299 7.40 21.33 7.94
N LEU A 300 7.62 20.20 7.26
CA LEU A 300 7.36 18.87 7.80
C LEU A 300 8.24 18.58 9.03
N ARG A 301 9.53 18.92 8.96
CA ARG A 301 10.50 18.72 10.04
C ARG A 301 10.07 19.47 11.30
N ASP A 302 9.62 20.72 11.15
CA ASP A 302 9.15 21.53 12.28
C ASP A 302 7.79 21.02 12.79
N TYR A 303 6.86 20.69 11.90
CA TYR A 303 5.52 20.22 12.25
C TYR A 303 5.54 18.89 13.04
N TYR A 304 6.33 17.92 12.56
CA TYR A 304 6.49 16.63 13.23
C TYR A 304 7.60 16.62 14.29
N ALA A 305 8.23 17.78 14.53
CA ALA A 305 9.37 17.94 15.42
C ALA A 305 10.47 16.89 15.23
N ALA A 306 10.84 16.67 13.98
CA ALA A 306 11.90 15.74 13.63
C ALA A 306 13.27 16.37 13.89
N ASP A 307 14.04 15.73 14.77
CA ASP A 307 15.41 16.10 15.09
C ASP A 307 16.33 15.89 13.88
N LEU A 308 16.17 14.77 13.17
CA LEU A 308 16.95 14.45 11.99
C LEU A 308 16.04 14.20 10.78
N VAL A 309 16.58 14.43 9.58
CA VAL A 309 15.91 14.14 8.30
C VAL A 309 16.77 13.21 7.45
N VAL A 310 16.14 12.18 6.88
CA VAL A 310 16.75 11.26 5.92
C VAL A 310 16.01 11.38 4.59
N LEU A 311 16.74 11.62 3.50
CA LEU A 311 16.24 11.46 2.14
C LEU A 311 16.57 10.07 1.60
N LEU A 312 15.55 9.34 1.14
CA LEU A 312 15.72 8.13 0.34
C LEU A 312 15.66 8.47 -1.14
N ALA A 313 16.71 8.10 -1.87
CA ALA A 313 16.92 8.46 -3.27
C ALA A 313 17.36 7.23 -4.10
N ASP A 314 16.92 7.13 -5.36
CA ASP A 314 17.33 6.06 -6.29
C ASP A 314 18.59 6.48 -7.05
N VAL A 315 19.75 6.25 -6.45
CA VAL A 315 21.04 6.80 -6.91
C VAL A 315 22.06 5.72 -7.19
N ASN A 316 23.06 6.01 -8.04
CA ASN A 316 24.14 5.06 -8.40
C ASN A 316 25.56 5.58 -8.11
N TYR A 317 25.69 6.74 -7.45
CA TYR A 317 26.97 7.40 -7.21
C TYR A 317 27.50 7.26 -5.77
N THR A 318 26.66 6.89 -4.79
CA THR A 318 27.05 6.65 -3.38
C THR A 318 26.07 5.71 -2.68
N GLY A 319 26.49 5.04 -1.61
CA GLY A 319 25.57 4.34 -0.69
C GLY A 319 24.78 5.32 0.19
N GLY A 320 25.42 6.41 0.60
CA GLY A 320 24.84 7.44 1.45
C GLY A 320 25.75 8.66 1.58
N GLN A 321 25.21 9.71 2.19
CA GLN A 321 25.93 10.95 2.47
C GLN A 321 25.29 11.66 3.67
N GLY A 322 26.03 11.87 4.75
CA GLY A 322 25.60 12.67 5.90
C GLY A 322 26.53 13.86 6.19
N PHE A 323 26.00 14.86 6.91
CA PHE A 323 26.82 15.89 7.55
C PHE A 323 27.47 15.35 8.82
N LEU A 324 28.75 15.65 9.03
CA LEU A 324 29.47 15.30 10.26
C LEU A 324 29.21 16.34 11.36
N LEU A 325 28.70 15.89 12.51
CA LEU A 325 28.60 16.75 13.70
C LEU A 325 30.00 17.04 14.26
N THR A 326 30.35 18.32 14.35
CA THR A 326 31.67 18.80 14.83
C THR A 326 31.59 19.56 16.16
N SER A 327 30.38 19.78 16.68
CA SER A 327 30.13 20.48 17.95
C SER A 327 29.33 19.61 18.92
N THR A 328 29.78 19.51 20.18
CA THR A 328 29.08 18.73 21.22
C THR A 328 27.77 19.38 21.65
N GLY A 329 27.59 20.68 21.37
CA GLY A 329 26.34 21.41 21.60
C GLY A 329 25.28 21.19 20.50
N GLY A 330 25.59 20.39 19.47
CA GLY A 330 24.67 20.19 18.35
C GLY A 330 24.82 21.21 17.23
N GLN A 331 24.26 20.86 16.06
CA GLN A 331 24.22 21.63 14.82
C GLN A 331 22.88 21.35 14.09
N PRO A 332 21.75 21.91 14.57
CA PRO A 332 20.40 21.58 14.07
C PRO A 332 20.21 21.81 12.57
N ASP A 333 20.89 22.83 12.02
CA ASP A 333 20.83 23.18 10.60
C ASP A 333 21.52 22.17 9.68
N TYR A 334 22.28 21.22 10.23
CA TYR A 334 23.01 20.19 9.50
C TYR A 334 22.54 18.76 9.89
N GLY A 335 21.38 18.63 10.55
CA GLY A 335 20.77 17.35 10.93
C GLY A 335 20.13 16.58 9.75
N PHE A 336 20.87 16.42 8.66
CA PHE A 336 20.38 15.85 7.40
C PHE A 336 21.31 14.76 6.88
N SER A 337 20.72 13.76 6.22
CA SER A 337 21.44 12.71 5.50
C SER A 337 20.65 12.21 4.30
N LEU A 338 21.36 11.62 3.34
CA LEU A 338 20.84 10.95 2.16
C LEU A 338 21.24 9.47 2.23
N THR A 339 20.30 8.58 1.92
CA THR A 339 20.57 7.15 1.75
C THR A 339 20.04 6.67 0.41
N ARG A 340 20.84 5.86 -0.27
CA ARG A 340 20.44 5.09 -1.43
C ARG A 340 19.33 4.10 -1.07
N VAL A 341 18.13 4.23 -1.66
CA VAL A 341 16.96 3.37 -1.34
C VAL A 341 17.25 1.89 -1.60
N GLN A 342 18.11 1.60 -2.57
CA GLN A 342 18.52 0.25 -2.95
C GLN A 342 19.29 -0.49 -1.85
N GLN A 343 19.78 0.23 -0.84
CA GLN A 343 20.49 -0.30 0.32
C GLN A 343 19.73 -0.10 1.64
N ALA A 344 18.70 0.76 1.66
CA ALA A 344 18.04 1.20 2.90
C ALA A 344 17.46 0.06 3.75
N SER A 345 16.79 -0.91 3.13
CA SER A 345 16.20 -2.07 3.83
C SER A 345 17.22 -3.17 4.14
N GLY A 346 18.26 -3.32 3.31
CA GLY A 346 19.16 -4.48 3.29
C GLY A 346 20.47 -4.30 4.04
N THR A 347 20.95 -3.07 4.19
CA THR A 347 22.26 -2.79 4.78
C THR A 347 22.12 -2.03 6.10
N TYR A 348 23.21 -1.43 6.58
CA TYR A 348 23.24 -0.49 7.70
C TYR A 348 23.61 0.93 7.24
N THR A 349 23.43 1.23 5.95
CA THR A 349 23.87 2.49 5.36
C THR A 349 23.15 3.69 5.96
N THR A 350 21.82 3.64 6.16
CA THR A 350 21.11 4.77 6.77
C THR A 350 21.62 5.11 8.17
N ILE A 351 21.81 4.10 9.02
CA ILE A 351 22.30 4.33 10.38
C ILE A 351 23.78 4.71 10.42
N HIS A 352 24.54 4.37 9.38
CA HIS A 352 25.89 4.88 9.17
C HIS A 352 25.86 6.39 8.91
N GLU A 353 25.00 6.87 8.01
CA GLU A 353 24.90 8.31 7.72
C GLU A 353 24.33 9.11 8.91
N ILE A 354 23.31 8.58 9.59
CA ILE A 354 22.81 9.17 10.84
C ILE A 354 23.92 9.26 11.89
N ALA A 355 24.82 8.28 11.96
CA ALA A 355 25.93 8.32 12.92
C ALA A 355 26.93 9.44 12.62
N HIS A 356 27.11 9.85 11.36
CA HIS A 356 27.84 11.09 11.05
C HIS A 356 27.14 12.32 11.65
N ASN A 357 25.80 12.42 11.58
CA ASN A 357 25.04 13.47 12.26
C ASN A 357 25.14 13.41 13.80
N LEU A 358 25.63 12.29 14.35
CA LEU A 358 25.91 12.09 15.78
C LEU A 358 27.40 12.26 16.14
N GLY A 359 28.26 12.56 15.16
CA GLY A 359 29.69 12.85 15.35
C GLY A 359 30.59 11.61 15.26
N CYS A 360 30.04 10.47 14.88
CA CYS A 360 30.82 9.27 14.56
C CYS A 360 31.55 9.42 13.23
N HIS A 361 32.66 8.69 13.09
CA HIS A 361 33.39 8.66 11.84
C HIS A 361 33.94 7.26 11.55
N HIS A 362 34.50 7.14 10.35
CA HIS A 362 35.16 5.94 9.86
C HIS A 362 36.34 5.48 10.71
N HIS A 363 36.80 4.26 10.45
CA HIS A 363 37.99 3.70 11.08
C HIS A 363 39.23 4.57 10.82
N LYS A 364 40.08 4.79 11.84
CA LYS A 364 41.26 5.69 11.74
C LYS A 364 42.29 5.25 10.69
N GLN A 365 42.43 3.94 10.49
CA GLN A 365 43.40 3.35 9.56
C GLN A 365 42.87 3.19 8.12
N GLN A 366 41.68 3.73 7.79
CA GLN A 366 41.20 3.69 6.41
C GLN A 366 42.04 4.61 5.51
N ASN A 367 42.35 4.14 4.30
CA ASN A 367 43.06 4.91 3.27
C ASN A 367 42.16 6.02 2.66
N THR A 368 40.84 5.93 2.85
CA THR A 368 39.86 6.87 2.32
C THR A 368 38.97 7.33 3.45
N GLN A 369 38.89 8.65 3.63
CA GLN A 369 38.05 9.30 4.65
C GLN A 369 38.28 8.74 6.07
N PRO A 370 39.53 8.63 6.55
CA PRO A 370 39.79 8.12 7.90
C PRO A 370 39.16 9.04 8.95
N GLY A 371 38.67 8.43 10.04
CA GLY A 371 38.37 9.18 11.26
C GLY A 371 39.62 9.64 12.01
N PRO A 372 39.47 10.13 13.25
CA PRO A 372 38.24 10.13 14.03
C PRO A 372 37.29 11.31 13.71
N GLY A 373 36.06 11.23 14.22
CA GLY A 373 35.08 12.31 14.21
C GLY A 373 35.29 13.29 15.37
N ILE A 374 34.19 13.64 16.05
CA ILE A 374 34.17 14.73 17.04
C ILE A 374 35.06 14.49 18.28
N PHE A 375 35.32 13.25 18.65
CA PHE A 375 36.24 12.87 19.73
C PHE A 375 37.37 12.00 19.19
N SER A 376 38.50 11.94 19.90
CA SER A 376 39.63 11.10 19.50
C SER A 376 39.28 9.62 19.31
N PHE A 377 38.23 9.12 19.98
CA PHE A 377 37.75 7.74 19.87
C PHE A 377 36.54 7.58 18.93
N SER A 378 36.03 8.64 18.28
CA SER A 378 34.89 8.62 17.35
C SER A 378 35.25 7.95 16.01
N ALA A 379 35.58 6.66 16.04
CA ALA A 379 36.02 5.91 14.88
C ALA A 379 35.48 4.48 14.89
N GLY A 380 35.27 3.94 13.70
CA GLY A 380 34.96 2.53 13.51
C GLY A 380 36.11 1.60 13.92
N TRP A 381 35.83 0.31 13.99
CA TRP A 381 36.78 -0.71 14.44
C TRP A 381 36.73 -2.00 13.61
N ARG A 382 37.88 -2.67 13.45
CA ARG A 382 38.05 -4.00 12.84
C ARG A 382 38.55 -5.01 13.88
N TRP A 383 38.05 -6.24 13.87
CA TRP A 383 38.50 -7.29 14.78
C TRP A 383 38.41 -8.70 14.21
N ASN A 384 39.16 -9.63 14.82
CA ASN A 384 39.08 -11.05 14.54
C ASN A 384 38.09 -11.74 15.50
N GLY A 385 37.27 -12.64 14.97
CA GLY A 385 36.44 -13.56 15.72
C GLY A 385 37.04 -14.97 15.80
N ILE A 386 36.18 -15.95 16.11
CA ILE A 386 36.54 -17.37 16.16
C ILE A 386 36.88 -17.87 14.74
N ASN A 387 37.74 -18.89 14.61
CA ASN A 387 38.11 -19.53 13.34
C ASN A 387 38.65 -18.57 12.26
N ASN A 388 39.37 -17.52 12.66
CA ASN A 388 39.90 -16.48 11.76
C ASN A 388 38.84 -15.70 10.98
N SER A 389 37.56 -15.73 11.38
CA SER A 389 36.55 -14.82 10.82
C SER A 389 36.91 -13.36 11.15
N ARG A 390 36.64 -12.45 10.22
CA ARG A 390 37.03 -11.04 10.30
C ARG A 390 35.79 -10.16 10.24
N TYR A 391 35.62 -9.31 11.23
CA TYR A 391 34.43 -8.48 11.38
C TYR A 391 34.78 -7.00 11.52
N CYS A 392 33.88 -6.13 11.10
CA CYS A 392 34.01 -4.69 11.30
C CYS A 392 32.71 -4.05 11.77
N SER A 393 32.86 -2.88 12.40
CA SER A 393 31.73 -2.07 12.88
C SER A 393 31.05 -1.35 11.72
N ILE A 394 29.83 -0.83 11.94
CA ILE A 394 29.04 -0.13 10.91
C ILE A 394 29.78 1.06 10.30
N MET A 395 30.58 1.78 11.10
CA MET A 395 31.40 2.92 10.62
C MET A 395 32.74 2.46 10.05
N THR A 396 32.80 1.33 9.35
CA THR A 396 34.03 0.79 8.79
C THR A 396 33.74 0.15 7.44
N TYR A 397 34.56 0.46 6.44
CA TYR A 397 34.43 -0.12 5.11
C TYR A 397 34.84 -1.60 5.13
N GLU A 398 34.12 -2.41 4.35
CA GLU A 398 34.28 -3.87 4.36
C GLU A 398 35.44 -4.32 3.46
N ASP A 399 35.66 -3.63 2.35
CA ASP A 399 36.65 -4.00 1.35
C ASP A 399 38.09 -3.68 1.82
N GLY A 400 38.97 -4.67 1.71
CA GLY A 400 40.37 -4.57 2.08
C GLY A 400 41.16 -3.53 1.29
N SER A 401 40.71 -3.12 0.10
CA SER A 401 41.33 -2.05 -0.70
C SER A 401 41.36 -0.69 0.03
N TYR A 402 40.47 -0.49 1.00
CA TYR A 402 40.47 0.70 1.86
C TYR A 402 41.48 0.63 3.00
N PHE A 403 42.31 -0.42 3.09
CA PHE A 403 43.30 -0.58 4.15
C PHE A 403 44.65 -0.99 3.58
N SER A 404 45.72 -0.55 4.23
CA SER A 404 47.09 -0.88 3.83
C SER A 404 47.42 -2.37 3.90
N ASP A 405 46.68 -3.12 4.73
CA ASP A 405 46.82 -4.57 4.87
C ASP A 405 46.07 -5.37 3.78
N GLY A 406 45.21 -4.73 2.97
CA GLY A 406 44.44 -5.40 1.92
C GLY A 406 43.39 -6.37 2.45
N ILE A 407 43.04 -6.32 3.74
CA ILE A 407 42.18 -7.33 4.37
C ILE A 407 40.72 -6.89 4.44
N SER A 408 39.85 -7.63 3.75
CA SER A 408 38.40 -7.46 3.86
C SER A 408 37.82 -8.02 5.16
N HIS A 409 36.75 -7.39 5.64
CA HIS A 409 36.01 -7.75 6.86
C HIS A 409 34.51 -7.77 6.58
N THR A 410 33.74 -8.53 7.37
CA THR A 410 32.27 -8.55 7.29
C THR A 410 31.67 -7.56 8.27
N ARG A 411 30.83 -6.64 7.77
CA ARG A 411 30.11 -5.69 8.61
C ARG A 411 29.02 -6.40 9.41
N VAL A 412 28.95 -6.08 10.69
CA VAL A 412 27.93 -6.60 11.63
C VAL A 412 27.15 -5.45 12.26
N PRO A 413 25.94 -5.67 12.80
CA PRO A 413 25.08 -4.62 13.39
C PRO A 413 25.62 -4.07 14.72
N PHE A 414 26.84 -3.53 14.72
CA PHE A 414 27.50 -2.95 15.88
C PHE A 414 28.23 -1.68 15.47
N PHE A 415 27.96 -0.58 16.18
CA PHE A 415 28.94 0.47 16.40
C PHE A 415 30.09 -0.03 17.27
N SER A 416 31.27 0.55 17.05
CA SER A 416 32.45 0.22 17.83
C SER A 416 32.22 0.53 19.31
N ASN A 417 32.43 -0.48 20.17
CA ASN A 417 32.27 -0.37 21.61
C ASN A 417 33.23 -1.36 22.31
N PRO A 418 34.23 -0.88 23.08
CA PRO A 418 35.21 -1.74 23.73
C PRO A 418 34.60 -2.66 24.81
N ASN A 419 33.40 -2.37 25.30
CA ASN A 419 32.73 -3.16 26.35
C ASN A 419 31.81 -4.25 25.78
N ILE A 420 31.64 -4.32 24.47
CA ILE A 420 30.82 -5.33 23.80
C ILE A 420 31.73 -6.31 23.05
N GLN A 421 31.41 -7.60 23.15
CA GLN A 421 32.08 -8.65 22.40
C GLN A 421 31.17 -9.23 21.33
N TYR A 422 31.75 -9.45 20.15
CA TYR A 422 31.15 -10.19 19.06
C TYR A 422 32.04 -11.37 18.73
N SER A 423 31.48 -12.58 18.78
CA SER A 423 32.27 -13.81 18.75
C SER A 423 33.29 -13.81 19.91
N SER A 424 34.60 -13.87 19.63
CA SER A 424 35.68 -13.77 20.64
C SER A 424 36.36 -12.39 20.70
N GLY A 425 36.01 -11.45 19.82
CA GLY A 425 36.68 -10.15 19.72
C GLY A 425 35.88 -9.01 20.35
N ARG A 426 36.57 -7.99 20.87
CA ARG A 426 35.96 -6.71 21.29
C ARG A 426 35.53 -5.95 20.03
N THR A 427 34.31 -5.41 20.01
CA THR A 427 33.81 -4.67 18.85
C THR A 427 34.39 -3.25 18.75
N GLY A 428 35.21 -2.82 19.72
CA GLY A 428 35.86 -1.50 19.74
C GLY A 428 37.14 -1.45 20.57
N ASN A 429 37.69 -0.25 20.67
CA ASN A 429 38.88 0.10 21.44
C ASN A 429 38.65 1.42 22.20
N GLU A 430 39.08 1.48 23.45
CA GLU A 430 38.84 2.61 24.36
C GLU A 430 39.44 3.94 23.88
N ALA A 431 40.57 3.91 23.18
CA ALA A 431 41.24 5.10 22.66
C ALA A 431 40.95 5.36 21.17
N ASP A 432 40.76 4.29 20.41
CA ASP A 432 40.83 4.33 18.95
C ASP A 432 39.54 3.95 18.22
N GLY A 433 38.51 3.47 18.92
CA GLY A 433 37.23 3.15 18.28
C GLY A 433 36.12 2.84 19.28
N ASP A 434 35.40 3.88 19.71
CA ASP A 434 34.22 3.80 20.58
C ASP A 434 33.13 4.77 20.09
N ASN A 435 32.61 4.53 18.88
CA ASN A 435 31.50 5.31 18.33
C ASN A 435 30.24 5.18 19.19
N ALA A 436 30.07 4.09 19.94
CA ALA A 436 28.94 3.96 20.85
C ALA A 436 29.01 4.99 21.99
N ARG A 437 30.20 5.29 22.52
CA ARG A 437 30.41 6.40 23.46
C ARG A 437 30.15 7.75 22.82
N THR A 438 30.59 7.96 21.58
CA THR A 438 30.29 9.19 20.83
C THR A 438 28.79 9.46 20.79
N ILE A 439 28.00 8.46 20.39
CA ILE A 439 26.53 8.57 20.36
C ILE A 439 25.95 8.87 21.74
N ARG A 440 26.43 8.20 22.80
CA ARG A 440 25.97 8.49 24.18
C ARG A 440 26.22 9.93 24.61
N GLN A 441 27.31 10.54 24.14
CA GLN A 441 27.70 11.90 24.52
C GLN A 441 26.99 12.99 23.69
N THR A 442 26.57 12.68 22.47
CA THR A 442 25.95 13.66 21.55
C THR A 442 24.44 13.54 21.44
N LYS A 443 23.85 12.36 21.72
CA LYS A 443 22.42 12.10 21.53
C LYS A 443 21.50 13.14 22.16
N SER A 444 21.79 13.61 23.38
CA SER A 444 20.91 14.56 24.09
C SER A 444 20.89 15.94 23.45
N ALA A 445 22.00 16.36 22.82
CA ALA A 445 22.04 17.59 22.05
C ALA A 445 21.23 17.42 20.75
N VAL A 446 21.39 16.29 20.05
CA VAL A 446 20.69 16.03 18.79
C VAL A 446 19.18 15.82 18.99
N SER A 447 18.75 15.12 20.04
CA SER A 447 17.33 14.92 20.39
C SER A 447 16.62 16.19 20.88
N SER A 448 17.32 17.33 20.88
CA SER A 448 16.77 18.63 21.26
C SER A 448 16.71 19.60 20.06
N TYR A 449 17.01 19.11 18.85
CA TYR A 449 17.02 19.94 17.64
C TYR A 449 15.65 20.49 17.31
N ARG A 450 14.58 19.75 17.60
CA ARG A 450 13.21 20.25 17.43
C ARG A 450 12.37 19.96 18.67
N THR A 451 11.46 20.88 18.95
CA THR A 451 10.43 20.70 19.99
C THR A 451 9.09 20.50 19.31
N GLU A 452 8.25 19.62 19.87
CA GLU A 452 6.89 19.39 19.37
C GLU A 452 6.13 20.71 19.26
N GLN A 453 5.69 21.03 18.05
CA GLN A 453 4.81 22.16 17.87
C GLN A 453 3.43 21.84 18.45
N PRO A 454 2.74 22.85 19.02
CA PRO A 454 1.35 22.67 19.39
C PRO A 454 0.52 22.30 18.15
N ALA A 455 -0.28 21.24 18.21
CA ALA A 455 -1.08 20.76 17.09
C ALA A 455 -2.41 20.14 17.55
N VAL A 456 -3.44 20.25 16.71
CA VAL A 456 -4.73 19.56 16.83
C VAL A 456 -5.13 19.07 15.45
N ARG A 457 -5.83 17.93 15.33
CA ARG A 457 -6.34 17.43 14.04
C ARG A 457 -7.71 16.78 14.16
N VAL A 458 -8.68 17.21 13.35
CA VAL A 458 -10.01 16.62 13.24
C VAL A 458 -9.91 15.24 12.59
N LEU A 459 -10.56 14.24 13.20
CA LEU A 459 -10.67 12.89 12.64
C LEU A 459 -12.10 12.53 12.25
N SER A 460 -13.11 13.04 12.96
CA SER A 460 -14.52 12.90 12.60
C SER A 460 -15.40 13.94 13.31
N PRO A 461 -16.45 14.50 12.68
CA PRO A 461 -16.66 14.45 11.23
C PRO A 461 -15.56 15.21 10.49
N ASN A 462 -15.01 14.61 9.45
CA ASN A 462 -13.90 15.16 8.68
C ASN A 462 -14.27 15.45 7.21
N GLY A 463 -15.48 15.10 6.77
CA GLY A 463 -15.90 15.30 5.39
C GLY A 463 -16.99 14.33 4.98
N GLY A 464 -18.05 14.89 4.38
CA GLY A 464 -19.24 14.30 3.76
C GLY A 464 -19.97 13.18 4.50
N GLU A 465 -19.72 13.01 5.80
CA GLU A 465 -20.63 12.29 6.66
C GLU A 465 -22.02 12.93 6.60
N LYS A 466 -23.08 12.11 6.72
CA LYS A 466 -24.45 12.59 6.84
C LYS A 466 -24.94 12.32 8.26
N LEU A 467 -25.18 13.39 9.00
CA LEU A 467 -25.57 13.34 10.40
C LEU A 467 -27.05 13.66 10.54
N LEU A 468 -27.79 12.84 11.28
CA LEU A 468 -29.21 13.06 11.50
C LEU A 468 -29.39 14.22 12.51
N ALA A 469 -30.20 15.20 12.14
CA ALA A 469 -30.59 16.31 13.01
C ALA A 469 -31.12 15.79 14.36
N GLY A 470 -30.57 16.30 15.47
CA GLY A 470 -30.96 15.91 16.82
C GLY A 470 -30.38 14.58 17.32
N SER A 471 -29.66 13.84 16.46
CA SER A 471 -28.93 12.64 16.87
C SER A 471 -27.65 12.98 17.65
N THR A 472 -27.05 11.98 18.27
CA THR A 472 -25.73 12.13 18.93
C THR A 472 -24.66 11.51 18.03
N HIS A 473 -23.66 12.31 17.64
CA HIS A 473 -22.49 11.87 16.88
C HIS A 473 -21.21 12.03 17.70
N THR A 474 -20.26 11.12 17.57
CA THR A 474 -18.98 11.21 18.30
C THR A 474 -17.97 12.00 17.47
N ILE A 475 -17.58 13.19 17.94
CA ILE A 475 -16.45 13.93 17.42
C ILE A 475 -15.15 13.28 17.88
N ARG A 476 -14.15 13.13 17.02
CA ARG A 476 -12.82 12.57 17.33
C ARG A 476 -11.70 13.46 16.77
N TRP A 477 -10.59 13.55 17.49
CA TRP A 477 -9.42 14.35 17.08
C TRP A 477 -8.11 13.84 17.69
N THR A 478 -6.98 14.31 17.17
CA THR A 478 -5.68 14.22 17.86
C THR A 478 -5.27 15.59 18.41
N VAL A 479 -4.44 15.57 19.44
CA VAL A 479 -3.95 16.77 20.14
C VAL A 479 -2.53 16.51 20.63
N SER A 480 -1.62 17.46 20.44
CA SER A 480 -0.24 17.34 20.92
C SER A 480 -0.11 17.69 22.40
N SER A 481 1.00 17.25 22.99
CA SER A 481 1.30 17.36 24.44
C SER A 481 1.35 18.80 24.97
N HIS A 482 1.52 19.79 24.10
CA HIS A 482 1.64 21.21 24.44
C HIS A 482 0.29 21.92 24.57
N ILE A 483 -0.80 21.29 24.12
CA ILE A 483 -2.14 21.83 24.25
C ILE A 483 -2.70 21.46 25.62
N ASP A 484 -3.30 22.42 26.32
CA ASP A 484 -4.03 22.19 27.57
C ASP A 484 -5.54 22.11 27.35
N ASN A 485 -6.07 22.90 26.41
CA ASN A 485 -7.51 23.02 26.16
C ASN A 485 -7.84 23.01 24.67
N CYS A 486 -8.93 22.34 24.30
CA CYS A 486 -9.49 22.28 22.95
C CYS A 486 -10.89 22.87 22.92
N VAL A 487 -11.13 23.85 22.05
CA VAL A 487 -12.46 24.38 21.74
C VAL A 487 -12.98 23.68 20.49
N LEU A 488 -14.13 23.02 20.61
CA LEU A 488 -14.82 22.38 19.48
C LEU A 488 -15.89 23.35 18.98
N ALA A 489 -15.96 23.56 17.67
CA ALA A 489 -16.97 24.42 17.04
C ALA A 489 -17.43 23.83 15.70
N TYR A 490 -18.69 24.07 15.32
CA TYR A 490 -19.22 23.68 14.01
C TYR A 490 -19.67 24.88 13.21
N SER A 491 -19.66 24.76 11.89
CA SER A 491 -20.20 25.73 10.94
C SER A 491 -21.38 25.10 10.20
N LEU A 492 -22.34 25.92 9.77
CA LEU A 492 -23.43 25.53 8.86
C LEU A 492 -23.29 26.20 7.47
N ASN A 493 -22.24 26.99 7.27
CA ASN A 493 -22.04 27.84 6.08
C ASN A 493 -20.60 27.73 5.56
N GLY A 494 -20.10 26.51 5.37
CA GLY A 494 -18.82 26.24 4.71
C GLY A 494 -17.59 26.73 5.46
N GLY A 495 -17.72 27.07 6.75
CA GLY A 495 -16.64 27.61 7.56
C GLY A 495 -16.59 29.13 7.68
N TYR A 496 -17.55 29.88 7.11
CA TYR A 496 -17.56 31.35 7.27
C TYR A 496 -17.82 31.78 8.72
N THR A 497 -18.73 31.09 9.41
CA THR A 497 -19.01 31.31 10.83
C THR A 497 -19.05 29.99 11.58
N PHE A 498 -18.54 30.00 12.82
CA PHE A 498 -18.50 28.83 13.69
C PHE A 498 -19.24 29.09 15.00
N THR A 499 -20.09 28.14 15.39
CA THR A 499 -20.78 28.08 16.68
C THR A 499 -20.02 27.13 17.60
N THR A 500 -19.68 27.59 18.80
CA THR A 500 -18.96 26.76 19.79
C THR A 500 -19.86 25.65 20.31
N ILE A 501 -19.35 24.42 20.30
CA ILE A 501 -19.99 23.23 20.88
C ILE A 501 -19.64 23.16 22.36
N THR A 502 -18.33 23.13 22.65
CA THR A 502 -17.80 22.96 24.01
C THR A 502 -16.31 23.31 24.08
N THR A 503 -15.76 23.38 25.28
CA THR A 503 -14.31 23.43 25.56
C THR A 503 -13.94 22.28 26.49
N LEU A 504 -12.90 21.54 26.13
CA LEU A 504 -12.45 20.34 26.84
C LEU A 504 -10.95 20.45 27.15
N SER A 505 -10.48 19.71 28.16
CA SER A 505 -9.04 19.54 28.36
C SER A 505 -8.45 18.67 27.25
N SER A 506 -7.15 18.83 26.97
CA SER A 506 -6.43 18.04 25.97
C SER A 506 -6.34 16.54 26.27
N SER A 507 -6.65 16.12 27.50
CA SER A 507 -6.82 14.70 27.84
C SER A 507 -7.99 14.03 27.12
N ASN A 508 -8.91 14.80 26.54
CA ASN A 508 -10.00 14.30 25.72
C ASN A 508 -9.62 14.36 24.24
N THR A 509 -9.84 13.26 23.54
CA THR A 509 -9.70 13.12 22.08
C THR A 509 -11.00 12.66 21.41
N SER A 510 -12.10 12.67 22.18
CA SER A 510 -13.45 12.36 21.71
C SER A 510 -14.53 13.09 22.49
N TYR A 511 -15.64 13.44 21.84
CA TYR A 511 -16.79 14.09 22.47
C TYR A 511 -18.12 13.70 21.80
N ASN A 512 -19.13 13.32 22.58
CA ASN A 512 -20.47 13.03 22.08
C ASN A 512 -21.23 14.34 21.86
N TRP A 513 -21.41 14.72 20.60
CA TRP A 513 -22.07 15.94 20.16
C TRP A 513 -23.51 15.67 19.74
N THR A 514 -24.46 16.40 20.32
CA THR A 514 -25.83 16.45 19.80
C THR A 514 -25.87 17.35 18.58
N VAL A 515 -26.12 16.75 17.42
CA VAL A 515 -26.16 17.41 16.12
C VAL A 515 -27.33 18.40 16.10
N PRO A 516 -27.13 19.67 15.70
CA PRO A 516 -28.16 20.69 15.75
C PRO A 516 -29.32 20.37 14.79
N ASN A 517 -30.52 20.81 15.16
CA ASN A 517 -31.74 20.62 14.35
C ASN A 517 -31.84 21.58 13.16
N THR A 518 -30.70 22.00 12.59
CA THR A 518 -30.64 22.93 11.46
C THR A 518 -29.92 22.24 10.30
N PRO A 519 -30.67 21.72 9.30
CA PRO A 519 -30.09 21.05 8.15
C PRO A 519 -29.17 21.96 7.35
N SER A 520 -28.05 21.43 6.88
CA SER A 520 -27.13 22.10 5.97
C SER A 520 -26.22 21.07 5.29
N ILE A 521 -25.90 21.29 4.02
CA ILE A 521 -24.91 20.50 3.25
C ILE A 521 -23.50 21.11 3.29
N GLN A 522 -23.33 22.23 4.00
CA GLN A 522 -22.08 22.98 4.08
C GLN A 522 -21.52 22.97 5.50
N CYS A 523 -21.68 21.88 6.25
CA CYS A 523 -21.22 21.85 7.63
C CYS A 523 -19.71 21.63 7.71
N ARG A 524 -19.01 22.33 8.61
CA ARG A 524 -17.58 22.12 8.89
C ARG A 524 -17.35 22.00 10.38
N LEU A 525 -16.40 21.18 10.80
CA LEU A 525 -15.98 21.09 12.20
C LEU A 525 -14.65 21.79 12.36
N ARG A 526 -14.46 22.56 13.44
CA ARG A 526 -13.19 23.17 13.79
C ARG A 526 -12.82 22.82 15.22
N ILE A 527 -11.54 22.56 15.43
CA ILE A 527 -10.94 22.39 16.75
C ILE A 527 -9.88 23.45 16.91
N THR A 528 -9.85 24.12 18.07
CA THR A 528 -8.82 25.10 18.41
C THR A 528 -8.15 24.70 19.72
N GLY A 529 -6.88 24.32 19.65
CA GLY A 529 -6.04 24.03 20.81
C GLY A 529 -5.35 25.28 21.35
N SER A 530 -5.20 25.37 22.68
CA SER A 530 -4.44 26.44 23.37
C SER A 530 -3.76 25.91 24.63
N ASP A 531 -2.67 26.55 25.03
CA ASP A 531 -2.02 26.34 26.32
C ASP A 531 -2.79 26.98 27.48
N ARG A 532 -2.45 26.57 28.70
CA ARG A 532 -3.05 27.06 29.95
C ARG A 532 -2.87 28.56 30.14
N SER A 533 -1.73 29.10 29.69
CA SER A 533 -1.45 30.54 29.72
C SER A 533 -1.98 31.31 28.53
N ARG A 534 -2.60 30.64 27.54
CA ARG A 534 -3.12 31.21 26.29
C ARG A 534 -2.09 32.07 25.55
N THR A 535 -0.84 31.67 25.63
CA THR A 535 0.28 32.31 24.92
C THR A 535 0.29 31.95 23.44
N PHE A 536 -0.33 30.82 23.07
CA PHE A 536 -0.54 30.44 21.67
C PHE A 536 -1.90 29.77 21.46
N SER A 537 -2.32 29.70 20.19
CA SER A 537 -3.45 28.88 19.76
C SER A 537 -3.19 28.29 18.39
N VAL A 538 -3.60 27.06 18.19
CA VAL A 538 -3.55 26.35 16.90
C VAL A 538 -4.93 25.81 16.57
N SER A 539 -5.26 25.71 15.30
CA SER A 539 -6.58 25.21 14.89
C SER A 539 -6.50 24.32 13.68
N ASP A 540 -7.43 23.38 13.62
CA ASP A 540 -7.68 22.54 12.46
C ASP A 540 -9.17 22.52 12.13
N VAL A 541 -9.50 22.33 10.85
CA VAL A 541 -10.87 22.32 10.32
C VAL A 541 -11.05 21.04 9.50
N SER A 542 -12.21 20.40 9.60
CA SER A 542 -12.56 19.21 8.83
C SER A 542 -12.18 19.36 7.36
N ASP A 543 -11.57 18.36 6.74
CA ASP A 543 -11.03 18.45 5.39
C ASP A 543 -12.11 18.85 4.35
N PHE A 544 -13.31 18.29 4.47
CA PHE A 544 -14.45 18.60 3.60
C PHE A 544 -15.73 18.99 4.37
N ASN A 545 -16.76 19.41 3.63
CA ASN A 545 -18.09 19.67 4.20
C ASN A 545 -18.78 18.34 4.56
N PHE A 546 -19.41 18.26 5.72
CA PHE A 546 -20.37 17.21 6.07
C PHE A 546 -21.81 17.74 6.01
N GLN A 547 -22.81 16.85 6.03
CA GLN A 547 -24.22 17.19 5.95
C GLN A 547 -24.92 16.96 7.30
N ILE A 548 -25.81 17.87 7.67
CA ILE A 548 -26.87 17.63 8.65
C ILE A 548 -28.19 17.49 7.89
N ALA A 549 -28.87 16.36 8.06
CA ALA A 549 -30.12 16.02 7.37
C ALA A 549 -31.28 15.82 8.35
N THR A 550 -32.51 16.14 7.94
CA THR A 550 -33.73 15.89 8.74
C THR A 550 -34.09 14.41 8.81
N GLU A 551 -33.66 13.63 7.82
CA GLU A 551 -33.90 12.21 7.71
C GLU A 551 -32.68 11.55 7.05
N ILE A 552 -32.41 10.32 7.49
CA ILE A 552 -31.40 9.45 6.92
C ILE A 552 -32.10 8.15 6.56
N THR A 553 -32.25 7.90 5.27
CA THR A 553 -32.84 6.66 4.76
C THR A 553 -31.76 5.60 4.69
N ASP A 554 -31.84 4.59 5.56
CA ASP A 554 -30.95 3.43 5.50
C ASP A 554 -31.19 2.66 4.18
N PRO A 555 -30.17 2.45 3.34
CA PRO A 555 -30.28 1.67 2.11
C PRO A 555 -30.86 0.26 2.33
N CYS A 556 -30.69 -0.32 3.52
CA CYS A 556 -31.29 -1.62 3.88
C CYS A 556 -32.80 -1.58 4.08
N SER A 557 -33.40 -0.39 4.22
CA SER A 557 -34.85 -0.24 4.44
C SER A 557 -35.68 -0.35 3.16
N ASP A 558 -35.04 -0.22 1.99
CA ASP A 558 -35.70 -0.26 0.67
C ASP A 558 -34.94 -1.18 -0.31
N ILE A 559 -34.95 -2.48 -0.02
CA ILE A 559 -34.30 -3.50 -0.86
C ILE A 559 -35.27 -3.96 -1.96
N THR A 560 -34.86 -3.83 -3.23
CA THR A 560 -35.66 -4.28 -4.37
C THR A 560 -35.29 -5.72 -4.78
N SER A 561 -36.26 -6.62 -4.87
CA SER A 561 -35.99 -7.99 -5.34
C SER A 561 -35.88 -8.07 -6.87
N ILE A 562 -34.82 -8.71 -7.37
CA ILE A 562 -34.64 -9.09 -8.78
C ILE A 562 -35.18 -10.52 -8.94
N ALA A 563 -36.14 -10.72 -9.84
CA ALA A 563 -36.88 -11.97 -9.94
C ALA A 563 -36.13 -13.10 -10.69
N GLY A 564 -35.14 -12.76 -11.52
CA GLY A 564 -34.38 -13.73 -12.30
C GLY A 564 -33.28 -13.09 -13.14
N CYS A 565 -32.68 -13.87 -14.03
CA CYS A 565 -31.63 -13.43 -14.94
C CYS A 565 -32.18 -12.91 -16.27
N GLY A 566 -31.33 -12.21 -17.02
CA GLY A 566 -31.56 -11.81 -18.39
C GLY A 566 -32.38 -10.51 -18.57
N PRO A 567 -32.53 -10.05 -19.82
CA PRO A 567 -33.09 -8.74 -20.16
C PRO A 567 -34.51 -8.48 -19.63
N ALA A 568 -35.32 -9.53 -19.47
CA ALA A 568 -36.68 -9.43 -18.94
C ALA A 568 -36.73 -8.97 -17.47
N ASN A 569 -35.61 -9.06 -16.75
CA ASN A 569 -35.44 -8.64 -15.36
C ASN A 569 -34.57 -7.38 -15.25
N SER A 570 -34.67 -6.48 -16.22
CA SER A 570 -33.92 -5.22 -16.23
C SER A 570 -34.45 -4.23 -15.19
N HIS A 571 -33.52 -3.57 -14.51
CA HIS A 571 -33.78 -2.53 -13.52
C HIS A 571 -33.05 -1.25 -13.91
N SER A 572 -33.71 -0.11 -13.72
CA SER A 572 -33.15 1.21 -13.93
C SER A 572 -33.23 2.00 -12.62
N PHE A 573 -32.12 2.65 -12.26
CA PHE A 573 -32.06 3.51 -11.08
C PHE A 573 -31.27 4.77 -11.38
N THR A 574 -31.86 5.91 -11.02
CA THR A 574 -31.20 7.23 -11.04
C THR A 574 -30.77 7.56 -9.63
N GLY A 575 -29.46 7.47 -9.37
CA GLY A 575 -28.83 7.86 -8.13
C GLY A 575 -28.39 9.33 -8.12
N GLY A 576 -27.33 9.62 -7.38
CA GLY A 576 -26.84 10.97 -7.09
C GLY A 576 -27.08 11.38 -5.63
N GLY A 577 -26.91 12.66 -5.30
CA GLY A 577 -27.10 13.16 -3.94
C GLY A 577 -25.97 12.77 -2.97
N SER A 578 -26.32 12.46 -1.73
CA SER A 578 -25.35 12.08 -0.69
C SER A 578 -25.74 10.75 -0.04
N GLY A 579 -24.94 9.72 -0.32
CA GLY A 579 -25.02 8.38 0.25
C GLY A 579 -24.56 8.29 1.69
N LEU A 580 -24.86 7.16 2.32
CA LEU A 580 -24.50 6.86 3.70
C LEU A 580 -23.21 6.04 3.84
N TRP A 581 -22.91 5.20 2.86
CA TRP A 581 -21.82 4.24 2.90
C TRP A 581 -20.77 4.63 1.87
N PHE A 582 -19.52 4.23 2.12
CA PHE A 582 -18.37 4.42 1.22
C PHE A 582 -18.08 5.85 0.72
N SER A 583 -18.78 6.85 1.23
CA SER A 583 -18.67 8.24 0.79
C SER A 583 -17.31 8.88 1.08
N HIS A 584 -16.55 8.34 2.05
CA HIS A 584 -15.24 8.88 2.50
C HIS A 584 -14.23 7.81 2.92
N SER A 585 -14.54 6.53 2.76
CA SER A 585 -13.62 5.44 3.13
C SER A 585 -13.91 4.15 2.37
N GLY A 586 -12.87 3.58 1.76
CA GLY A 586 -12.72 2.14 1.51
C GLY A 586 -13.87 1.45 0.79
N ASN A 587 -14.41 2.03 -0.29
CA ASN A 587 -15.23 1.23 -1.21
C ASN A 587 -14.38 0.05 -1.72
N PRO A 588 -14.85 -1.20 -1.61
CA PRO A 588 -14.16 -2.36 -2.16
C PRO A 588 -13.78 -2.26 -3.65
N CYS A 589 -14.44 -1.42 -4.44
CA CYS A 589 -14.12 -1.18 -5.85
C CYS A 589 -13.01 -0.14 -6.07
N GLY A 590 -12.65 0.66 -5.06
CA GLY A 590 -11.41 1.44 -5.01
C GLY A 590 -11.59 2.94 -4.73
N TYR A 591 -12.61 3.58 -5.30
CA TYR A 591 -12.86 5.03 -5.15
C TYR A 591 -13.91 5.33 -4.08
N PHE A 592 -14.01 6.58 -3.64
CA PHE A 592 -15.08 6.97 -2.73
C PHE A 592 -16.38 7.19 -3.50
N SER A 593 -17.49 6.76 -2.92
CA SER A 593 -18.79 6.74 -3.60
C SER A 593 -19.75 7.65 -2.84
N PRO A 594 -19.75 8.97 -3.12
CA PRO A 594 -20.52 9.93 -2.34
C PRO A 594 -22.02 9.92 -2.65
N GLY A 595 -22.46 9.28 -3.74
CA GLY A 595 -23.86 9.28 -4.16
C GLY A 595 -24.72 8.27 -3.40
N VAL A 596 -26.04 8.34 -3.55
CA VAL A 596 -26.99 7.49 -2.82
C VAL A 596 -26.86 6.01 -3.22
N GLU A 597 -26.88 5.14 -2.22
CA GLU A 597 -26.87 3.69 -2.39
C GLU A 597 -28.24 3.15 -2.80
N LYS A 598 -28.27 2.16 -3.71
CA LYS A 598 -29.44 1.32 -3.96
C LYS A 598 -29.09 -0.15 -3.85
N ILE A 599 -29.88 -0.88 -3.04
CA ILE A 599 -29.68 -2.31 -2.83
C ILE A 599 -30.76 -3.12 -3.53
N TYR A 600 -30.31 -4.15 -4.21
CA TYR A 600 -31.12 -5.21 -4.77
C TYR A 600 -30.87 -6.53 -4.04
N SER A 601 -31.86 -7.41 -4.02
CA SER A 601 -31.69 -8.80 -3.60
C SER A 601 -31.96 -9.75 -4.74
N PHE A 602 -31.15 -10.80 -4.89
CA PHE A 602 -31.26 -11.79 -5.94
C PHE A 602 -31.09 -13.19 -5.36
N VAL A 603 -31.96 -14.14 -5.74
CA VAL A 603 -31.80 -15.56 -5.37
C VAL A 603 -31.29 -16.29 -6.58
N ALA A 604 -30.06 -16.82 -6.50
CA ALA A 604 -29.43 -17.48 -7.65
C ALA A 604 -30.26 -18.71 -8.08
N PRO A 605 -30.79 -18.76 -9.32
CA PRO A 605 -31.59 -19.89 -9.79
C PRO A 605 -30.76 -21.15 -9.99
N GLU A 606 -29.45 -21.00 -10.23
CA GLU A 606 -28.50 -22.07 -10.51
C GLU A 606 -27.14 -21.75 -9.89
N THR A 607 -26.24 -22.74 -9.83
CA THR A 607 -24.87 -22.52 -9.34
C THR A 607 -23.97 -22.22 -10.54
N GLY A 608 -23.22 -21.12 -10.49
CA GLY A 608 -22.26 -20.79 -11.55
C GLY A 608 -21.74 -19.36 -11.45
N ASN A 609 -21.08 -18.90 -12.51
CA ASN A 609 -20.41 -17.60 -12.51
C ASN A 609 -21.32 -16.53 -13.13
N TYR A 610 -21.77 -15.59 -12.30
CA TYR A 610 -22.67 -14.51 -12.67
C TYR A 610 -21.91 -13.22 -12.99
N SER A 611 -22.48 -12.42 -13.89
CA SER A 611 -22.02 -11.08 -14.26
C SER A 611 -23.21 -10.12 -14.32
N ILE A 612 -22.94 -8.83 -14.38
CA ILE A 612 -23.95 -7.80 -14.61
C ILE A 612 -23.83 -7.29 -16.03
N GLN A 613 -24.94 -7.29 -16.75
CA GLN A 613 -25.06 -6.59 -18.02
C GLN A 613 -25.65 -5.20 -17.78
N VAL A 614 -24.88 -4.16 -18.05
CA VAL A 614 -25.32 -2.77 -18.06
C VAL A 614 -25.70 -2.38 -19.48
N THR A 615 -26.93 -1.92 -19.68
CA THR A 615 -27.46 -1.52 -20.99
C THR A 615 -27.48 -0.01 -21.20
N ASP A 616 -27.47 0.76 -20.11
CA ASP A 616 -27.37 2.23 -20.14
C ASP A 616 -26.58 2.71 -18.92
N ALA A 617 -25.68 3.68 -19.12
CA ALA A 617 -24.80 4.21 -18.08
C ALA A 617 -24.52 5.70 -18.32
N THR A 618 -24.73 6.54 -17.30
CA THR A 618 -24.58 8.01 -17.38
C THR A 618 -23.71 8.56 -16.25
N GLY A 619 -22.59 7.90 -15.97
CA GLY A 619 -21.63 8.23 -14.91
C GLY A 619 -21.01 6.97 -14.35
N TYR A 620 -20.18 7.10 -13.31
CA TYR A 620 -19.54 5.99 -12.62
C TYR A 620 -20.43 5.45 -11.49
N VAL A 621 -20.59 4.13 -11.43
CA VAL A 621 -21.30 3.40 -10.37
C VAL A 621 -20.53 2.13 -10.02
N ASP A 622 -20.24 1.98 -8.74
CA ASP A 622 -19.71 0.76 -8.16
C ASP A 622 -20.82 -0.26 -7.93
N TYR A 623 -20.67 -1.42 -8.54
CA TYR A 623 -21.49 -2.59 -8.25
C TYR A 623 -20.75 -3.45 -7.23
N LEU A 624 -21.36 -3.64 -6.07
CA LEU A 624 -20.86 -4.51 -5.01
C LEU A 624 -21.84 -5.64 -4.74
N TRP A 625 -21.36 -6.73 -4.15
CA TRP A 625 -22.22 -7.84 -3.77
C TRP A 625 -21.82 -8.47 -2.43
N LYS A 626 -22.78 -9.13 -1.77
CA LYS A 626 -22.53 -9.95 -0.57
C LYS A 626 -23.64 -10.97 -0.30
N THR A 627 -23.40 -11.85 0.68
CA THR A 627 -24.41 -12.73 1.30
C THR A 627 -24.70 -12.33 2.74
N GLY A 628 -25.68 -12.98 3.39
CA GLY A 628 -25.97 -12.76 4.80
C GLY A 628 -27.05 -11.70 5.02
N SER A 629 -26.75 -10.68 5.82
CA SER A 629 -27.67 -9.57 6.13
C SER A 629 -27.20 -8.27 5.50
N CYS A 630 -28.14 -7.39 5.16
CA CYS A 630 -27.83 -6.04 4.72
C CYS A 630 -27.19 -5.22 5.86
N SER A 631 -26.09 -4.53 5.56
CA SER A 631 -25.28 -3.70 6.47
C SER A 631 -24.22 -2.93 5.65
N PRO A 632 -23.57 -1.89 6.19
CA PRO A 632 -22.44 -1.22 5.51
C PRO A 632 -21.20 -2.11 5.31
N ASP A 633 -21.05 -3.19 6.08
CA ASP A 633 -19.85 -4.03 6.06
C ASP A 633 -19.98 -5.29 5.20
N GLY A 634 -18.82 -5.83 4.79
CA GLY A 634 -18.71 -7.16 4.16
C GLY A 634 -19.07 -7.21 2.68
N TRP A 635 -19.10 -6.05 2.01
CA TRP A 635 -19.28 -5.96 0.56
C TRP A 635 -18.02 -6.37 -0.19
N GLN A 636 -18.20 -7.03 -1.32
CA GLN A 636 -17.15 -7.36 -2.27
C GLN A 636 -17.38 -6.59 -3.56
N CYS A 637 -16.33 -6.06 -4.18
CA CYS A 637 -16.47 -5.42 -5.48
C CYS A 637 -16.89 -6.45 -6.53
N LEU A 638 -17.92 -6.12 -7.31
CA LEU A 638 -18.26 -6.83 -8.53
C LEU A 638 -17.65 -6.13 -9.74
N ALA A 639 -17.85 -4.82 -9.88
CA ALA A 639 -17.25 -3.99 -10.91
C ALA A 639 -17.46 -2.49 -10.65
N ASP A 640 -16.48 -1.66 -11.03
CA ASP A 640 -16.65 -0.22 -11.27
C ASP A 640 -17.07 -0.02 -12.74
N VAL A 641 -18.22 0.61 -12.97
CA VAL A 641 -18.86 0.69 -14.29
C VAL A 641 -19.21 2.12 -14.65
N SER A 642 -18.83 2.54 -15.86
CA SER A 642 -19.18 3.85 -16.43
C SER A 642 -19.74 3.83 -17.86
N GLN A 643 -19.90 2.63 -18.43
CA GLN A 643 -20.38 2.45 -19.80
C GLN A 643 -21.19 1.16 -19.94
N PRO A 644 -22.10 1.08 -20.93
CA PRO A 644 -22.80 -0.16 -21.25
C PRO A 644 -21.81 -1.29 -21.56
N GLY A 645 -22.16 -2.50 -21.15
CA GLY A 645 -21.29 -3.66 -21.30
C GLY A 645 -21.56 -4.72 -20.24
N ARG A 646 -20.81 -5.81 -20.34
CA ARG A 646 -20.83 -6.91 -19.39
C ARG A 646 -19.70 -6.73 -18.38
N HIS A 647 -20.03 -6.73 -17.10
CA HIS A 647 -19.14 -6.33 -16.03
C HIS A 647 -19.18 -7.30 -14.85
N GLY A 648 -18.02 -7.51 -14.23
CA GLY A 648 -17.87 -8.31 -13.03
C GLY A 648 -18.05 -9.81 -13.23
N SER A 649 -17.63 -10.57 -12.22
CA SER A 649 -17.70 -12.02 -12.20
C SER A 649 -17.77 -12.51 -10.76
N ALA A 650 -18.84 -13.18 -10.38
CA ALA A 650 -19.00 -13.77 -9.06
C ALA A 650 -19.61 -15.17 -9.13
N THR A 651 -18.97 -16.14 -8.47
CA THR A 651 -19.51 -17.50 -8.37
C THR A 651 -20.57 -17.56 -7.28
N TRP A 652 -21.82 -17.73 -7.68
CA TRP A 652 -22.97 -17.80 -6.77
C TRP A 652 -23.58 -19.20 -6.76
N THR A 653 -24.17 -19.57 -5.64
CA THR A 653 -24.72 -20.90 -5.37
C THR A 653 -26.24 -20.88 -5.45
N LYS A 654 -26.81 -21.85 -6.18
CA LYS A 654 -28.25 -22.05 -6.32
C LYS A 654 -28.99 -21.93 -4.99
N GLY A 655 -30.10 -21.19 -4.99
CA GLY A 655 -30.98 -20.99 -3.83
C GLY A 655 -30.44 -20.03 -2.77
N THR A 656 -29.21 -19.54 -2.91
CA THR A 656 -28.63 -18.56 -1.98
C THR A 656 -29.09 -17.15 -2.38
N ARG A 657 -29.47 -16.35 -1.38
CA ARG A 657 -29.77 -14.93 -1.56
C ARG A 657 -28.49 -14.11 -1.50
N TYR A 658 -28.30 -13.27 -2.51
CA TYR A 658 -27.25 -12.28 -2.62
C TYR A 658 -27.86 -10.89 -2.59
N TYR A 659 -27.12 -9.94 -2.02
CA TYR A 659 -27.41 -8.52 -2.13
C TYR A 659 -26.45 -7.90 -3.12
N ILE A 660 -26.95 -6.97 -3.91
CA ILE A 660 -26.19 -6.21 -4.89
C ILE A 660 -26.40 -4.74 -4.55
N LEU A 661 -25.32 -4.04 -4.29
CA LEU A 661 -25.30 -2.61 -4.00
C LEU A 661 -24.83 -1.87 -5.24
N LEU A 662 -25.62 -0.89 -5.67
CA LEU A 662 -25.19 0.14 -6.61
C LEU A 662 -24.83 1.37 -5.78
N ASP A 663 -23.59 1.79 -5.88
CA ASP A 663 -23.08 2.95 -5.18
C ASP A 663 -22.50 3.95 -6.16
N PHE A 664 -22.98 5.19 -6.12
CA PHE A 664 -22.73 6.18 -7.17
C PHE A 664 -21.50 7.01 -6.81
N GLU A 665 -20.52 7.10 -7.72
CA GLU A 665 -19.28 7.85 -7.46
C GLU A 665 -19.44 9.37 -7.49
N ASN A 666 -20.67 9.87 -7.70
CA ASN A 666 -20.93 11.28 -7.80
C ASN A 666 -22.22 11.69 -7.11
N SER A 667 -22.31 12.98 -6.77
CA SER A 667 -23.45 13.56 -6.09
C SER A 667 -24.50 14.16 -7.03
N PHE A 668 -24.33 14.04 -8.34
CA PHE A 668 -25.29 14.54 -9.32
C PHE A 668 -26.16 13.39 -9.84
N PRO A 669 -27.32 13.67 -10.46
CA PRO A 669 -28.17 12.61 -10.97
C PRO A 669 -27.48 11.79 -12.07
N THR A 670 -27.18 10.52 -11.78
CA THR A 670 -26.63 9.53 -12.72
C THR A 670 -27.57 8.33 -12.77
N THR A 671 -27.84 7.82 -13.97
CA THR A 671 -28.73 6.67 -14.21
C THR A 671 -27.97 5.49 -14.78
N HIS A 672 -28.18 4.32 -14.17
CA HIS A 672 -27.75 3.03 -14.68
C HIS A 672 -28.97 2.13 -14.94
N THR A 673 -28.96 1.42 -16.07
CA THR A 673 -29.91 0.35 -16.38
C THR A 673 -29.16 -0.97 -16.55
N PHE A 674 -29.54 -2.00 -15.80
CA PHE A 674 -28.82 -3.27 -15.75
C PHE A 674 -29.72 -4.49 -15.51
N TYR A 675 -29.19 -5.68 -15.80
CA TYR A 675 -29.71 -6.96 -15.34
C TYR A 675 -28.58 -7.93 -15.02
N ILE A 676 -28.89 -9.01 -14.32
CA ILE A 676 -27.93 -10.08 -14.00
C ILE A 676 -27.95 -11.10 -15.14
N ASP A 677 -26.80 -11.45 -15.71
CA ASP A 677 -26.72 -12.48 -16.73
C ASP A 677 -27.04 -13.87 -16.18
N TYR A 678 -27.41 -14.80 -17.06
CA TYR A 678 -27.41 -16.21 -16.69
C TYR A 678 -25.97 -16.66 -16.36
N PRO A 679 -25.79 -17.55 -15.37
CA PRO A 679 -24.45 -17.94 -14.97
C PRO A 679 -23.75 -18.70 -16.09
N GLU A 680 -22.50 -18.36 -16.35
CA GLU A 680 -21.66 -19.20 -17.19
C GLU A 680 -21.30 -20.48 -16.44
N SER A 681 -21.49 -21.62 -17.09
CA SER A 681 -20.91 -22.89 -16.66
C SER A 681 -19.84 -23.29 -17.66
N ALA A 682 -18.63 -23.61 -17.17
CA ALA A 682 -17.50 -24.01 -18.01
C ALA A 682 -17.76 -25.33 -18.79
N ASN A 683 -18.82 -26.06 -18.44
CA ASN A 683 -19.13 -27.38 -19.00
C ASN A 683 -20.18 -27.35 -20.12
N ASN A 684 -20.86 -26.22 -20.38
CA ASN A 684 -22.02 -26.18 -21.29
C ASN A 684 -21.87 -25.14 -22.43
N ILE A 685 -20.70 -25.10 -23.08
CA ILE A 685 -20.45 -24.22 -24.24
C ILE A 685 -20.57 -25.04 -25.54
N ALA A 686 -21.35 -24.55 -26.51
CA ALA A 686 -21.52 -25.16 -27.83
C ALA A 686 -21.20 -24.16 -28.93
N GLY A 687 -20.34 -24.53 -29.89
CA GLY A 687 -19.84 -23.64 -30.93
C GLY A 687 -18.36 -23.89 -31.25
N ASN A 688 -17.71 -22.95 -31.94
CA ASN A 688 -16.28 -23.01 -32.16
C ASN A 688 -15.58 -22.08 -31.15
N THR A 689 -15.02 -22.66 -30.10
CA THR A 689 -14.37 -21.91 -29.00
C THR A 689 -12.90 -21.57 -29.24
N GLU A 690 -12.30 -22.11 -30.30
CA GLU A 690 -10.94 -21.77 -30.71
C GLU A 690 -10.90 -20.35 -31.31
N VAL A 691 -9.92 -19.55 -30.89
CA VAL A 691 -9.65 -18.23 -31.48
C VAL A 691 -8.79 -18.42 -32.73
N TYR A 692 -9.40 -18.35 -33.91
CA TYR A 692 -8.70 -18.63 -35.16
C TYR A 692 -7.80 -17.47 -35.63
N ASP A 693 -6.79 -17.79 -36.44
CA ASP A 693 -5.75 -16.83 -36.85
C ASP A 693 -6.19 -15.83 -37.92
N LEU A 694 -7.14 -16.18 -38.80
CA LEU A 694 -7.56 -15.29 -39.89
C LEU A 694 -8.67 -14.34 -39.44
N ILE A 695 -8.69 -13.14 -40.03
CA ILE A 695 -9.65 -12.08 -39.71
C ILE A 695 -10.51 -11.79 -40.94
N SER A 696 -11.83 -11.78 -40.75
CA SER A 696 -12.78 -11.35 -41.77
C SER A 696 -13.40 -10.01 -41.42
N ASN A 697 -13.20 -9.02 -42.29
CA ASN A 697 -13.71 -7.65 -42.16
C ASN A 697 -15.00 -7.41 -42.97
N LEU A 698 -15.75 -8.45 -43.35
CA LEU A 698 -17.02 -8.25 -44.05
C LEU A 698 -18.14 -8.05 -43.04
N ASN A 699 -18.97 -7.04 -43.26
CA ASN A 699 -20.13 -6.66 -42.44
C ASN A 699 -21.45 -7.31 -42.90
N TYR A 700 -21.36 -8.36 -43.72
CA TYR A 700 -22.51 -9.14 -44.15
C TYR A 700 -22.99 -10.06 -43.04
N ARG A 701 -24.32 -10.24 -42.96
CA ARG A 701 -24.91 -11.20 -42.03
C ARG A 701 -24.46 -12.61 -42.37
N ARG A 702 -23.96 -13.31 -41.36
CA ARG A 702 -23.42 -14.67 -41.48
C ARG A 702 -23.97 -15.54 -40.39
N ALA A 703 -24.00 -16.84 -40.66
CA ALA A 703 -24.31 -17.84 -39.65
C ALA A 703 -23.45 -19.08 -39.79
N ILE A 704 -23.17 -19.76 -38.67
CA ILE A 704 -22.53 -21.07 -38.63
C ILE A 704 -23.46 -22.10 -38.02
N PRO A 705 -23.44 -23.37 -38.46
CA PRO A 705 -24.24 -24.40 -37.85
C PRO A 705 -23.54 -24.96 -36.61
N VAL A 706 -24.33 -25.27 -35.58
CA VAL A 706 -23.89 -25.94 -34.35
C VAL A 706 -24.87 -27.07 -34.05
N THR A 707 -24.35 -28.27 -33.81
CA THR A 707 -25.15 -29.45 -33.44
C THR A 707 -24.95 -29.73 -31.95
N PHE A 708 -26.04 -29.75 -31.19
CA PHE A 708 -26.01 -29.95 -29.74
C PHE A 708 -25.93 -31.43 -29.40
N THR A 709 -25.07 -31.79 -28.45
CA THR A 709 -24.89 -33.18 -28.00
C THR A 709 -25.89 -33.59 -26.93
N GLU A 710 -26.54 -32.62 -26.29
CA GLU A 710 -27.54 -32.81 -25.24
C GLU A 710 -28.66 -31.78 -25.36
N ALA A 711 -29.79 -32.03 -24.70
CA ALA A 711 -30.88 -31.06 -24.64
C ALA A 711 -30.54 -29.95 -23.64
N GLY A 712 -30.91 -28.70 -23.96
CA GLY A 712 -30.57 -27.55 -23.15
C GLY A 712 -31.34 -26.29 -23.55
N THR A 713 -30.95 -25.15 -23.00
CA THR A 713 -31.50 -23.85 -23.36
C THR A 713 -30.35 -22.87 -23.59
N ILE A 714 -30.39 -22.17 -24.71
CA ILE A 714 -29.40 -21.17 -25.10
C ILE A 714 -29.82 -19.85 -24.50
N HIS A 715 -28.97 -19.28 -23.65
CA HIS A 715 -29.23 -18.01 -22.98
C HIS A 715 -28.48 -16.84 -23.60
N SER A 716 -27.32 -17.08 -24.22
CA SER A 716 -26.45 -16.06 -24.76
C SER A 716 -25.67 -16.59 -25.97
N LEU A 717 -25.11 -15.68 -26.74
CA LEU A 717 -24.20 -15.97 -27.84
C LEU A 717 -22.90 -15.19 -27.63
N SER A 718 -21.78 -15.79 -28.03
CA SER A 718 -20.45 -15.17 -27.90
C SER A 718 -19.78 -15.10 -29.26
N ILE A 719 -18.99 -14.05 -29.50
CA ILE A 719 -18.21 -13.92 -30.75
C ILE A 719 -16.85 -13.30 -30.43
N CYS A 720 -15.79 -13.88 -31.01
CA CYS A 720 -14.45 -13.31 -30.89
C CYS A 720 -14.17 -12.32 -32.02
N HIS A 721 -13.87 -11.07 -31.67
CA HIS A 721 -13.64 -10.00 -32.63
C HIS A 721 -12.46 -9.09 -32.26
N GLU A 722 -12.00 -8.26 -33.20
CA GLU A 722 -10.81 -7.39 -33.06
C GLU A 722 -11.05 -6.06 -32.34
N GLY A 723 -12.16 -5.93 -31.60
CA GLY A 723 -12.63 -4.65 -31.08
C GLY A 723 -13.20 -3.74 -32.19
N GLY A 724 -13.96 -2.70 -31.80
CA GLY A 724 -14.55 -1.80 -32.77
C GLY A 724 -15.47 -0.72 -32.17
N ARG A 725 -16.27 -0.10 -33.03
CA ARG A 725 -17.29 0.90 -32.68
C ARG A 725 -18.61 0.54 -33.35
N GLY A 726 -19.71 1.11 -32.87
CA GLY A 726 -21.06 0.80 -33.34
C GLY A 726 -21.65 -0.41 -32.61
N ASN A 727 -22.73 -0.96 -33.14
CA ASN A 727 -23.47 -2.04 -32.50
C ASN A 727 -23.36 -3.38 -33.22
N MET A 728 -23.73 -4.45 -32.52
CA MET A 728 -23.91 -5.79 -33.05
C MET A 728 -25.27 -6.37 -32.69
N LEU A 729 -25.70 -7.32 -33.51
CA LEU A 729 -26.84 -8.19 -33.26
C LEU A 729 -26.40 -9.63 -33.49
N MET A 730 -26.87 -10.53 -32.65
CA MET A 730 -26.73 -11.97 -32.81
C MET A 730 -28.09 -12.65 -32.77
N ALA A 731 -28.22 -13.80 -33.40
CA ALA A 731 -29.48 -14.52 -33.47
C ALA A 731 -29.26 -16.03 -33.62
N VAL A 732 -30.26 -16.79 -33.17
CA VAL A 732 -30.35 -18.23 -33.36
C VAL A 732 -31.41 -18.51 -34.43
N TYR A 733 -31.08 -19.33 -35.42
CA TYR A 733 -32.00 -19.80 -36.45
C TYR A 733 -32.12 -21.33 -36.41
N SER A 734 -33.31 -21.87 -36.68
CA SER A 734 -33.52 -23.31 -36.88
C SER A 734 -32.71 -23.80 -38.09
N ASN A 735 -32.45 -25.10 -38.19
CA ASN A 735 -31.90 -25.69 -39.40
C ASN A 735 -32.98 -26.06 -40.42
N LEU A 736 -32.82 -25.60 -41.65
CA LEU A 736 -33.63 -25.97 -42.81
C LEU A 736 -32.72 -26.70 -43.82
N SER A 737 -32.64 -28.03 -43.68
CA SER A 737 -31.90 -28.91 -44.60
C SER A 737 -30.45 -28.48 -44.88
N GLY A 738 -29.71 -28.06 -43.86
CA GLY A 738 -28.32 -27.62 -44.00
C GLY A 738 -28.15 -26.14 -44.39
N THR A 739 -29.21 -25.34 -44.22
CA THR A 739 -29.19 -23.87 -44.32
C THR A 739 -29.96 -23.23 -43.16
N PRO A 740 -29.71 -21.95 -42.81
CA PRO A 740 -30.48 -21.23 -41.81
C PRO A 740 -31.97 -21.12 -42.19
N GLY A 741 -32.85 -21.60 -41.31
CA GLY A 741 -34.30 -21.54 -41.41
C GLY A 741 -34.90 -20.30 -40.75
N THR A 742 -35.89 -20.50 -39.88
CA THR A 742 -36.60 -19.44 -39.15
C THR A 742 -35.86 -19.00 -37.88
N ARG A 743 -35.90 -17.70 -37.56
CA ARG A 743 -35.29 -17.11 -36.36
C ARG A 743 -36.01 -17.60 -35.10
N LEU A 744 -35.27 -18.20 -34.19
CA LEU A 744 -35.73 -18.73 -32.90
C LEU A 744 -35.45 -17.75 -31.75
N GLY A 745 -34.35 -16.99 -31.82
CA GLY A 745 -33.96 -16.02 -30.80
C GLY A 745 -33.08 -14.92 -31.38
N VAL A 746 -33.02 -13.78 -30.70
CA VAL A 746 -32.24 -12.61 -31.10
C VAL A 746 -31.74 -11.88 -29.85
N THR A 747 -30.59 -11.22 -29.95
CA THR A 747 -30.09 -10.32 -28.93
C THR A 747 -30.63 -8.90 -29.13
N SER A 748 -30.62 -8.09 -28.07
CA SER A 748 -30.76 -6.64 -28.23
C SER A 748 -29.56 -6.07 -29.00
N SER A 749 -29.74 -4.89 -29.61
CA SER A 749 -28.63 -4.14 -30.21
C SER A 749 -27.62 -3.81 -29.12
N THR A 750 -26.39 -4.30 -29.25
CA THR A 750 -25.36 -4.22 -28.21
C THR A 750 -24.12 -3.54 -28.76
N THR A 751 -23.59 -2.55 -28.04
CA THR A 751 -22.37 -1.85 -28.45
C THR A 751 -21.18 -2.82 -28.51
N VAL A 752 -20.39 -2.73 -29.57
CA VAL A 752 -19.18 -3.54 -29.76
C VAL A 752 -18.10 -3.06 -28.80
N ASN A 753 -17.44 -4.00 -28.12
CA ASN A 753 -16.33 -3.70 -27.23
C ASN A 753 -15.19 -3.02 -28.01
N PRO A 754 -14.53 -1.98 -27.46
CA PRO A 754 -13.46 -1.28 -28.15
C PRO A 754 -12.18 -2.12 -28.30
N SER A 755 -12.00 -3.15 -27.48
CA SER A 755 -10.84 -4.03 -27.46
C SER A 755 -11.13 -5.40 -28.08
N ALA A 756 -10.09 -6.06 -28.59
CA ALA A 756 -10.20 -7.40 -29.12
C ALA A 756 -10.48 -8.45 -28.03
N GLY A 757 -11.28 -9.46 -28.34
CA GLY A 757 -11.61 -10.55 -27.44
C GLY A 757 -12.99 -11.16 -27.70
N TRP A 758 -13.40 -12.07 -26.82
CA TRP A 758 -14.75 -12.61 -26.79
C TRP A 758 -15.71 -11.59 -26.20
N GLN A 759 -16.81 -11.33 -26.91
CA GLN A 759 -17.94 -10.58 -26.39
C GLN A 759 -19.18 -11.46 -26.38
N THR A 760 -19.74 -11.66 -25.18
CA THR A 760 -20.96 -12.43 -24.94
C THR A 760 -22.15 -11.48 -24.83
N VAL A 761 -23.25 -11.83 -25.48
CA VAL A 761 -24.50 -11.06 -25.48
C VAL A 761 -25.67 -12.00 -25.18
N SER A 762 -26.46 -11.66 -24.17
CA SER A 762 -27.66 -12.41 -23.79
C SER A 762 -28.76 -12.29 -24.86
N LEU A 763 -29.46 -13.40 -25.12
CA LEU A 763 -30.65 -13.42 -25.95
C LEU A 763 -31.81 -12.73 -25.21
N GLU A 764 -32.66 -12.01 -25.95
CA GLU A 764 -33.88 -11.41 -25.40
C GLU A 764 -34.82 -12.47 -24.82
N ASN A 765 -34.88 -13.63 -25.49
CA ASN A 765 -35.63 -14.81 -25.06
C ASN A 765 -34.74 -16.05 -25.21
N PRO A 766 -34.56 -16.86 -24.15
CA PRO A 766 -33.80 -18.10 -24.24
C PRO A 766 -34.41 -19.10 -25.24
N VAL A 767 -33.56 -19.87 -25.93
CA VAL A 767 -33.98 -20.81 -26.98
C VAL A 767 -33.75 -22.25 -26.54
N PRO A 768 -34.81 -23.08 -26.36
CA PRO A 768 -34.64 -24.49 -26.05
C PRO A 768 -34.12 -25.26 -27.26
N VAL A 769 -33.27 -26.26 -27.02
CA VAL A 769 -32.69 -27.15 -28.04
C VAL A 769 -32.69 -28.60 -27.54
N ASN A 770 -32.80 -29.54 -28.46
CA ASN A 770 -32.77 -30.97 -28.16
C ASN A 770 -31.41 -31.60 -28.49
N ALA A 771 -31.12 -32.75 -27.87
CA ALA A 771 -29.95 -33.55 -28.23
C ALA A 771 -29.99 -33.97 -29.71
N GLY A 772 -28.91 -33.74 -30.44
CA GLY A 772 -28.78 -33.97 -31.88
C GLY A 772 -29.36 -32.87 -32.76
N GLU A 773 -29.99 -31.84 -32.19
CA GLU A 773 -30.55 -30.72 -32.93
C GLU A 773 -29.44 -29.83 -33.48
N THR A 774 -29.56 -29.45 -34.76
CA THR A 774 -28.67 -28.46 -35.39
C THR A 774 -29.39 -27.14 -35.51
N ILE A 775 -28.72 -26.07 -35.07
CA ILE A 775 -29.17 -24.69 -35.21
C ILE A 775 -28.09 -23.86 -35.92
N TRP A 776 -28.41 -22.62 -36.26
CA TRP A 776 -27.51 -21.68 -36.90
C TRP A 776 -27.31 -20.44 -36.03
N LEU A 777 -26.06 -20.20 -35.62
CA LEU A 777 -25.65 -19.02 -34.85
C LEU A 777 -25.27 -17.91 -35.81
N SER A 778 -26.04 -16.82 -35.81
CA SER A 778 -25.91 -15.71 -36.75
C SER A 778 -25.44 -14.42 -36.07
N TRP A 779 -24.70 -13.58 -36.81
CA TRP A 779 -24.28 -12.26 -36.35
C TRP A 779 -24.28 -11.22 -37.49
N VAL A 780 -24.40 -9.95 -37.13
CA VAL A 780 -24.17 -8.78 -38.01
C VAL A 780 -23.67 -7.59 -37.17
N PHE A 781 -22.75 -6.82 -37.75
CA PHE A 781 -22.19 -5.62 -37.13
C PHE A 781 -22.64 -4.36 -37.90
N GLU A 782 -22.87 -3.27 -37.18
CA GLU A 782 -23.20 -1.95 -37.72
C GLU A 782 -22.07 -1.37 -38.56
N ASN A 783 -20.87 -1.43 -38.00
CA ASN A 783 -19.63 -1.02 -38.66
C ASN A 783 -18.77 -2.25 -38.97
N THR A 784 -17.72 -2.04 -39.76
CA THR A 784 -16.72 -3.07 -40.03
C THR A 784 -15.99 -3.46 -38.75
N VAL A 785 -16.18 -4.72 -38.33
CA VAL A 785 -15.51 -5.35 -37.18
C VAL A 785 -14.90 -6.66 -37.65
N GLY A 786 -13.62 -6.89 -37.33
CA GLY A 786 -12.90 -8.10 -37.71
C GLY A 786 -13.32 -9.30 -36.87
N VAL A 787 -13.79 -10.38 -37.51
CA VAL A 787 -14.18 -11.63 -36.82
C VAL A 787 -13.19 -12.75 -37.14
N ARG A 788 -12.79 -13.51 -36.12
CA ARG A 788 -11.84 -14.63 -36.25
C ARG A 788 -12.45 -15.83 -37.00
N HIS A 789 -11.72 -16.36 -37.97
CA HIS A 789 -12.16 -17.50 -38.77
C HIS A 789 -11.01 -18.38 -39.29
N THR A 790 -11.36 -19.56 -39.80
CA THR A 790 -10.47 -20.44 -40.55
C THR A 790 -11.23 -21.14 -41.69
N GLY A 791 -10.53 -21.77 -42.64
CA GLY A 791 -11.16 -22.61 -43.65
C GLY A 791 -11.59 -23.96 -43.06
N GLY A 792 -12.77 -24.46 -43.42
CA GLY A 792 -13.23 -25.78 -42.94
C GLY A 792 -14.73 -26.01 -43.01
N SER A 793 -15.13 -27.27 -42.87
CA SER A 793 -16.53 -27.69 -42.76
C SER A 793 -16.96 -27.78 -41.29
N PRO A 794 -18.26 -27.70 -40.95
CA PRO A 794 -19.40 -27.45 -41.84
C PRO A 794 -19.42 -26.03 -42.42
N ALA A 795 -20.09 -25.85 -43.55
CA ALA A 795 -20.12 -24.58 -44.26
C ALA A 795 -20.86 -23.48 -43.48
N ARG A 796 -20.32 -22.26 -43.48
CA ARG A 796 -21.06 -21.06 -43.07
C ARG A 796 -22.14 -20.74 -44.11
N ALA A 797 -23.17 -20.03 -43.67
CA ALA A 797 -24.09 -19.30 -44.54
C ALA A 797 -23.74 -17.81 -44.53
N GLN A 798 -23.77 -17.16 -45.69
CA GLN A 798 -23.57 -15.72 -45.82
C GLN A 798 -24.67 -15.10 -46.68
N SER A 799 -25.44 -14.17 -46.11
CA SER A 799 -26.40 -13.34 -46.83
C SER A 799 -25.73 -12.07 -47.35
N GLY A 800 -26.23 -11.47 -48.43
CA GLY A 800 -25.73 -10.17 -48.91
C GLY A 800 -26.20 -8.96 -48.08
N ALA A 801 -27.10 -9.15 -47.12
CA ALA A 801 -27.64 -8.09 -46.28
C ALA A 801 -26.65 -7.67 -45.17
N SER A 802 -26.54 -6.36 -44.93
CA SER A 802 -25.76 -5.75 -43.84
C SER A 802 -26.67 -5.30 -42.69
N TRP A 803 -26.13 -4.49 -41.77
CA TRP A 803 -26.81 -3.97 -40.57
C TRP A 803 -28.23 -3.45 -40.77
N SER A 804 -28.50 -2.71 -41.85
CA SER A 804 -29.82 -2.12 -42.11
C SER A 804 -30.94 -3.16 -42.22
N GLY A 805 -30.60 -4.40 -42.56
CA GLY A 805 -31.54 -5.52 -42.59
C GLY A 805 -31.80 -6.17 -41.23
N GLY A 806 -31.12 -5.75 -40.15
CA GLY A 806 -31.23 -6.29 -38.80
C GLY A 806 -31.03 -7.81 -38.73
N MET A 807 -31.82 -8.47 -37.88
CA MET A 807 -31.98 -9.94 -37.81
C MET A 807 -33.41 -10.35 -38.17
N PRO A 808 -33.75 -10.56 -39.45
CA PRO A 808 -35.11 -10.83 -39.89
C PRO A 808 -35.56 -12.26 -39.58
N GLN A 809 -36.87 -12.52 -39.72
CA GLN A 809 -37.47 -13.83 -39.42
C GLN A 809 -36.86 -14.99 -40.23
N ASN A 810 -36.39 -14.71 -41.45
CA ASN A 810 -35.59 -15.63 -42.27
C ASN A 810 -34.27 -14.94 -42.58
N LEU A 811 -33.14 -15.65 -42.52
CA LEU A 811 -31.81 -15.05 -42.72
C LEU A 811 -31.66 -14.32 -44.07
N GLY A 812 -32.48 -14.71 -45.07
CA GLY A 812 -32.45 -14.22 -46.44
C GLY A 812 -31.69 -15.16 -47.37
N THR A 813 -31.62 -14.84 -48.67
CA THR A 813 -30.83 -15.62 -49.63
C THR A 813 -29.39 -15.66 -49.19
N ALA A 814 -28.87 -16.87 -48.91
CA ALA A 814 -27.53 -17.08 -48.40
C ALA A 814 -26.74 -18.04 -49.29
N SER A 815 -25.46 -17.76 -49.47
CA SER A 815 -24.50 -18.67 -50.08
C SER A 815 -23.80 -19.49 -49.01
N LEU A 816 -23.45 -20.74 -49.32
CA LEU A 816 -22.69 -21.61 -48.43
C LEU A 816 -21.21 -21.59 -48.80
N GLY A 817 -20.33 -21.66 -47.80
CA GLY A 817 -18.92 -21.93 -48.04
C GLY A 817 -18.17 -22.39 -46.79
N ASN A 818 -17.16 -23.24 -46.98
CA ASN A 818 -16.42 -23.94 -45.94
C ASN A 818 -15.49 -23.02 -45.15
N TYR A 819 -16.05 -22.30 -44.17
CA TYR A 819 -15.28 -21.56 -43.18
C TYR A 819 -15.96 -21.70 -41.81
N ARG A 820 -15.14 -21.77 -40.77
CA ARG A 820 -15.54 -21.79 -39.36
C ARG A 820 -15.18 -20.45 -38.74
N TYR A 821 -16.01 -19.96 -37.83
CA TYR A 821 -15.83 -18.69 -37.12
C TYR A 821 -15.83 -18.94 -35.63
N SER A 822 -15.05 -18.16 -34.88
CA SER A 822 -14.98 -18.20 -33.42
C SER A 822 -16.24 -17.60 -32.81
N VAL A 823 -17.29 -18.41 -32.73
CA VAL A 823 -18.68 -18.09 -32.33
C VAL A 823 -19.27 -19.26 -31.57
#